data_AF-A0A661HDU3-F1
#
_entry.id   AF-A0A661HDU3-F1
#
_cell.length_a   1.000
_cell.length_b   1.000
_cell.length_c   1.000
_cell.angle_alpha   90.00
_cell.angle_beta   90.00
_cell.angle_gamma   90.00
#
_symmetry.space_group_name_H-M   'P 1'
#
loop_
_entity.id
_entity.type
_entity.pdbx_description
1 polymer ?
#
loop_
_entity_poly.entity_id
_entity_poly.type
_entity_poly.pdbx_seq_one_letter_code
_entity_poly.pdbx_strand_id
1 'polypeptide(L)'
;MVYVSTTKLEVELVASKPDVVSLRWVSGLMNKQAENAEAALLEYGNDPAQKQPLLQCMWAVHQITSTLRALGIKKLEMLTLEMERSLNFLYKDKVVGERRKLTMGGLMQALKVVPAYLTHTQNVRMDTGRGLEQYVNDLRRWVGERPRPQAFFFYMDIDAGVGITPGASPASDEEIKSRTNVMLALYLEMAKQALRRRNVNESMKTVARISKKMQVLFAGSKPERFWFAMIGLCEGIAGGLIVPDECIAQIFKAGAFTIKYARENGARVDESIDYDSYLLQMLYYVASCKSKPVHISGVRDVFGIDNDTVDVAGRGLIHIDALVTAVSGALEQLNSVVDYLNTNDLAAIAATDSPNEDSSALDAIEGAQCRLAAAGQFTHADSLNDVQSLLNQLCNGGYNDQPQKAEKAISEIIRGVVEVKLDLEHKLEHGLCSSFSSGEFELRKSVATATFTQMSLVENYLHQILRRKALKSALDKKPLDPESIMRLTLALQRHLNKSDKGHEELRQAVRDADNGDPDIDLLYRLASDYLDQLKDTPDRKAISLSLQLLTEIAGALSFAGMAREGLVIEQCHKWLTAASKAGSVHEDDAFRCFADAFAQIEMHLQRSVIDPLDDTSHVINLAEQRASELDKWIIELSSGADVAVVADAKIPADTPALQEKAYVKDSDIPAEFREVFIEESEELVAELTRLSAKWAQNTGANDVLRDIRRHFHTFKGNGRAVGANILGELGWAAQDMLDRVLDGDQPPNDKVGRLVNEVVSALPALVLSYRNAEGPDVEYIRKLTNDCFRMARSGGKDLSDDLPLVKEVISSSVDMADRTVVSETLAH
;
A
#
# COMPACT_ATOMS: atom_id res chain seq x y z
N MET A 1 0.47 25.12 31.99
CA MET A 1 -0.42 25.86 31.06
C MET A 1 -0.46 25.05 29.78
N VAL A 2 -1.56 24.57 29.22
CA VAL A 2 -2.98 24.93 29.28
C VAL A 2 -3.79 23.62 29.33
N TYR A 3 -4.84 23.59 30.16
CA TYR A 3 -5.93 22.60 30.08
C TYR A 3 -6.71 22.87 28.78
N VAL A 4 -6.76 21.92 27.84
CA VAL A 4 -7.71 21.98 26.73
C VAL A 4 -8.58 20.73 26.74
N SER A 5 -9.88 21.01 26.80
CA SER A 5 -11.03 20.13 26.70
C SER A 5 -10.86 18.93 25.78
N THR A 6 -11.30 17.79 26.32
CA THR A 6 -11.89 16.68 25.58
C THR A 6 -12.95 17.19 24.61
N THR A 7 -12.62 17.26 23.33
CA THR A 7 -13.59 17.34 22.23
C THR A 7 -13.22 16.28 21.19
N LYS A 8 -14.21 15.44 20.93
CA LYS A 8 -14.28 14.34 19.96
C LYS A 8 -13.37 14.49 18.73
N LEU A 9 -12.44 13.56 18.59
CA LEU A 9 -11.95 13.09 17.29
C LEU A 9 -12.28 11.59 17.26
N GLU A 10 -13.42 11.27 16.66
CA GLU A 10 -13.77 9.92 16.22
C GLU A 10 -12.92 9.65 14.97
N VAL A 11 -11.78 8.98 15.17
CA VAL A 11 -10.97 8.44 14.08
C VAL A 11 -11.48 7.03 13.81
N GLU A 12 -12.02 6.83 12.61
CA GLU A 12 -12.41 5.52 12.08
C GLU A 12 -11.16 4.63 11.98
N LEU A 13 -11.08 3.65 12.87
CA LEU A 13 -10.09 2.58 12.83
C LEU A 13 -10.63 1.44 11.97
N VAL A 14 -10.50 1.57 10.66
CA VAL A 14 -10.58 0.40 9.77
C VAL A 14 -9.40 -0.49 10.13
N ALA A 15 -9.67 -1.73 10.54
CA ALA A 15 -8.64 -2.70 10.86
C ALA A 15 -7.92 -3.13 9.58
N SER A 16 -6.91 -2.35 9.15
CA SER A 16 -5.97 -2.75 8.11
C SER A 16 -4.96 -3.74 8.71
N LYS A 17 -4.64 -4.78 7.94
CA LYS A 17 -3.49 -5.66 8.24
C LYS A 17 -2.24 -4.77 8.33
N PRO A 18 -1.27 -5.08 9.21
CA PRO A 18 -0.06 -4.26 9.34
C PRO A 18 0.60 -4.08 7.97
N ASP A 19 1.01 -2.85 7.65
CA ASP A 19 1.74 -2.56 6.41
C ASP A 19 3.20 -3.04 6.55
N VAL A 20 3.40 -4.32 6.26
CA VAL A 20 4.69 -5.00 6.42
C VAL A 20 5.73 -4.51 5.40
N VAL A 21 5.28 -4.01 4.25
CA VAL A 21 6.16 -3.44 3.22
C VAL A 21 6.78 -2.14 3.72
N SER A 22 5.95 -1.24 4.23
CA SER A 22 6.42 0.01 4.85
C SER A 22 7.23 -0.26 6.13
N LEU A 23 6.86 -1.29 6.90
CA LEU A 23 7.63 -1.73 8.06
C LEU A 23 9.08 -2.08 7.70
N ARG A 24 9.38 -2.68 6.54
CA ARG A 24 10.76 -2.97 6.11
C ARG A 24 11.61 -1.70 6.02
N TRP A 25 11.04 -0.64 5.44
CA TRP A 25 11.73 0.64 5.26
C TRP A 25 11.92 1.38 6.57
N VAL A 26 10.94 1.32 7.48
CA VAL A 26 10.97 2.12 8.70
C VAL A 26 11.58 1.37 9.90
N SER A 27 11.72 0.04 9.86
CA SER A 27 12.36 -0.73 10.94
C SER A 27 13.80 -0.30 11.21
N GLY A 28 14.59 0.05 10.18
CA GLY A 28 15.94 0.58 10.39
C GLY A 28 15.94 1.88 11.18
N LEU A 29 14.97 2.76 10.91
CA LEU A 29 14.77 4.01 11.65
C LEU A 29 14.32 3.73 13.09
N MET A 30 13.33 2.87 13.30
CA MET A 30 12.82 2.52 14.63
C MET A 30 13.87 1.83 15.49
N ASN A 31 14.68 0.94 14.92
CA ASN A 31 15.80 0.30 15.61
C ASN A 31 16.81 1.35 16.07
N LYS A 32 17.17 2.30 15.21
CA LYS A 32 18.04 3.42 15.58
C LYS A 32 17.42 4.31 16.67
N GLN A 33 16.12 4.55 16.63
CA GLN A 33 15.43 5.29 17.71
C GLN A 33 15.43 4.51 19.02
N ALA A 34 15.29 3.18 18.98
CA ALA A 34 15.37 2.33 20.17
C ALA A 34 16.78 2.38 20.77
N GLU A 35 17.83 2.32 19.95
CA GLU A 35 19.24 2.48 20.38
C GLU A 35 19.49 3.87 21.00
N ASN A 36 19.01 4.94 20.36
CA ASN A 36 19.10 6.29 20.90
C ASN A 36 18.38 6.41 22.26
N ALA A 37 17.19 5.80 22.38
CA ALA A 37 16.43 5.78 23.62
C ALA A 37 17.13 4.98 24.73
N GLU A 38 17.81 3.87 24.39
CA GLU A 38 18.62 3.07 25.32
C GLU A 38 19.80 3.91 25.84
N ALA A 39 20.56 4.55 24.94
CA ALA A 39 21.68 5.40 25.31
C ALA A 39 21.26 6.55 26.25
N ALA A 40 20.17 7.24 25.91
CA ALA A 40 19.64 8.35 26.71
C ALA A 40 19.10 7.87 28.08
N LEU A 41 18.52 6.67 28.15
CA LEU A 41 18.05 6.09 29.41
C LEU A 41 19.22 5.67 30.32
N LEU A 42 20.32 5.15 29.75
CA LEU A 42 21.55 4.86 30.48
C LEU A 42 22.19 6.13 31.05
N GLU A 43 22.25 7.19 30.24
CA GLU A 43 22.78 8.49 30.68
C GLU A 43 21.95 9.07 31.84
N TYR A 44 20.61 9.01 31.74
CA TYR A 44 19.73 9.37 32.86
C TYR A 44 19.97 8.52 34.12
N GLY A 45 20.30 7.23 33.95
CA GLY A 45 20.61 6.32 35.04
C GLY A 45 21.89 6.68 35.81
N ASN A 46 22.88 7.26 35.11
CA ASN A 46 24.13 7.72 35.70
C ASN A 46 23.94 8.99 36.54
N ASP A 47 23.12 9.94 36.07
CA ASP A 47 22.78 11.16 36.81
C ASP A 47 21.27 11.47 36.76
N PRO A 48 20.48 10.91 37.70
CA PRO A 48 19.03 11.12 37.73
C PRO A 48 18.58 12.56 38.05
N ALA A 49 19.50 13.45 38.42
CA ALA A 49 19.20 14.86 38.63
C ALA A 49 19.03 15.60 37.28
N GLN A 50 19.66 15.12 36.21
CA GLN A 50 19.55 15.71 34.88
C GLN A 50 18.38 15.10 34.11
N LYS A 51 17.37 15.92 33.83
CA LYS A 51 16.14 15.47 33.14
C LYS A 51 16.24 15.49 31.61
N GLN A 52 17.30 16.08 31.04
CA GLN A 52 17.46 16.16 29.58
C GLN A 52 17.55 14.79 28.88
N PRO A 53 18.38 13.83 29.35
CA PRO A 53 18.45 12.52 28.71
C PRO A 53 17.11 11.76 28.80
N LEU A 54 16.35 11.95 29.88
CA LEU A 54 15.01 11.37 30.02
C LEU A 54 14.01 11.95 28.98
N LEU A 55 14.10 13.24 28.68
CA LEU A 55 13.28 13.86 27.62
C LEU A 55 13.68 13.37 26.23
N GLN A 56 14.97 13.15 25.97
CA GLN A 56 15.45 12.58 24.71
C GLN A 56 14.96 11.13 24.54
N CYS A 57 15.03 10.32 25.59
CA CYS A 57 14.47 8.97 25.61
C CYS A 57 12.96 8.99 25.32
N MET A 58 12.22 9.88 25.97
CA MET A 58 10.77 10.03 25.75
C MET A 58 10.43 10.47 24.32
N TRP A 59 11.21 11.38 23.73
CA TRP A 59 11.03 11.79 22.34
C TRP A 59 11.29 10.64 21.37
N ALA A 60 12.38 9.89 21.55
CA ALA A 60 12.71 8.74 20.70
C ALA A 60 11.63 7.64 20.78
N VAL A 61 11.17 7.29 21.99
CA VAL A 61 10.05 6.35 22.17
C VAL A 61 8.78 6.87 21.51
N HIS A 62 8.50 8.17 21.59
CA HIS A 62 7.34 8.77 20.95
C HIS A 62 7.38 8.67 19.42
N GLN A 63 8.55 8.88 18.81
CA GLN A 63 8.73 8.66 17.36
C GLN A 63 8.43 7.20 16.97
N ILE A 64 8.85 6.24 17.78
CA ILE A 64 8.52 4.82 17.56
C ILE A 64 7.00 4.63 17.67
N THR A 65 6.34 5.15 18.71
CA THR A 65 4.88 5.03 18.88
C THR A 65 4.11 5.59 17.68
N SER A 66 4.45 6.81 17.23
CA SER A 66 3.77 7.46 16.11
C SER A 66 3.94 6.65 14.82
N THR A 67 5.14 6.11 14.59
CA THR A 67 5.42 5.24 13.46
C THR A 67 4.58 3.96 13.50
N LEU A 68 4.52 3.29 14.66
CA LEU A 68 3.74 2.06 14.83
C LEU A 68 2.25 2.28 14.61
N ARG A 69 1.73 3.43 15.07
CA ARG A 69 0.35 3.83 14.83
C ARG A 69 0.06 4.00 13.34
N ALA A 70 0.94 4.69 12.62
CA ALA A 70 0.80 4.88 11.17
C ALA A 70 0.84 3.55 10.40
N LEU A 71 1.63 2.57 10.88
CA LEU A 71 1.73 1.23 10.30
C LEU A 71 0.61 0.26 10.74
N GLY A 72 -0.29 0.68 11.63
CA GLY A 72 -1.36 -0.18 12.17
C GLY A 72 -0.88 -1.28 13.12
N ILE A 73 0.34 -1.21 13.65
CA ILE A 73 0.95 -2.22 14.55
C ILE A 73 0.51 -1.95 16.01
N LYS A 74 -0.76 -2.21 16.27
CA LYS A 74 -1.47 -1.87 17.52
C LYS A 74 -0.89 -2.54 18.78
N LYS A 75 -0.40 -3.79 18.69
CA LYS A 75 0.07 -4.55 19.86
C LYS A 75 1.44 -4.06 20.31
N LEU A 76 2.35 -3.74 19.39
CA LEU A 76 3.62 -3.11 19.75
C LEU A 76 3.44 -1.65 20.18
N GLU A 77 2.53 -0.91 19.53
CA GLU A 77 2.16 0.45 19.95
C GLU A 77 1.69 0.45 21.43
N MET A 78 0.94 -0.57 21.86
CA MET A 78 0.56 -0.70 23.27
C MET A 78 1.76 -0.78 24.22
N LEU A 79 2.86 -1.43 23.83
CA LEU A 79 4.09 -1.43 24.63
C LEU A 79 4.72 -0.04 24.69
N THR A 80 4.89 0.63 23.55
CA THR A 80 5.53 1.94 23.50
C THR A 80 4.71 3.02 24.22
N LEU A 81 3.37 2.94 24.19
CA LEU A 81 2.50 3.81 24.99
C LEU A 81 2.68 3.61 26.51
N GLU A 82 2.88 2.37 26.98
CA GLU A 82 3.21 2.14 28.39
C GLU A 82 4.65 2.57 28.74
N MET A 83 5.58 2.53 27.77
CA MET A 83 6.91 3.12 27.92
C MET A 83 6.84 4.64 28.08
N GLU A 84 6.10 5.35 27.22
CA GLU A 84 5.86 6.80 27.34
C GLU A 84 5.24 7.16 28.69
N ARG A 85 4.24 6.40 29.13
CA ARG A 85 3.62 6.59 30.46
C ARG A 85 4.65 6.42 31.57
N SER A 86 5.49 5.40 31.48
CA SER A 86 6.53 5.12 32.48
C SER A 86 7.60 6.22 32.52
N LEU A 87 8.04 6.70 31.36
CA LEU A 87 8.97 7.83 31.23
C LEU A 87 8.38 9.12 31.82
N ASN A 88 7.10 9.41 31.57
CA ASN A 88 6.39 10.56 32.15
C ASN A 88 6.29 10.48 33.68
N PHE A 89 6.09 9.27 34.23
CA PHE A 89 6.08 9.05 35.67
C PHE A 89 7.47 9.22 36.31
N LEU A 90 8.53 8.80 35.63
CA LEU A 90 9.92 9.08 36.02
C LEU A 90 10.22 10.58 35.96
N TYR A 91 9.78 11.26 34.90
CA TYR A 91 10.01 12.69 34.70
C TYR A 91 9.37 13.51 35.83
N LYS A 92 8.13 13.18 36.19
CA LYS A 92 7.36 13.81 37.28
C LYS A 92 7.75 13.35 38.69
N ASP A 93 8.80 12.53 38.83
CA ASP A 93 9.26 11.96 40.11
C ASP A 93 8.15 11.21 40.89
N LYS A 94 7.16 10.66 40.19
CA LYS A 94 6.09 9.84 40.79
C LYS A 94 6.58 8.45 41.20
N VAL A 95 7.72 8.02 40.66
CA VAL A 95 8.34 6.72 40.94
C VAL A 95 9.74 6.95 41.49
N VAL A 96 9.96 6.50 42.73
CA VAL A 96 11.18 6.76 43.51
C VAL A 96 11.76 5.46 44.09
N GLY A 97 13.02 5.51 44.52
CA GLY A 97 13.68 4.40 45.22
C GLY A 97 13.78 3.14 44.35
N GLU A 98 13.41 1.99 44.92
CA GLU A 98 13.46 0.68 44.25
C GLU A 98 12.56 0.61 43.02
N ARG A 99 11.34 1.17 43.09
CA ARG A 99 10.44 1.19 41.94
C ARG A 99 11.03 1.94 40.75
N ARG A 100 11.81 3.00 41.00
CA ARG A 100 12.50 3.74 39.92
C ARG A 100 13.45 2.82 39.18
N LYS A 101 14.27 2.04 39.91
CA LYS A 101 15.21 1.08 39.33
C LYS A 101 14.49 0.00 38.53
N LEU A 102 13.38 -0.53 39.06
CA LEU A 102 12.56 -1.52 38.36
C LEU A 102 11.91 -0.96 37.09
N THR A 103 11.38 0.28 37.13
CA THR A 103 10.84 0.96 35.95
C THR A 103 11.93 1.20 34.90
N MET A 104 13.12 1.65 35.30
CA MET A 104 14.25 1.85 34.37
C MET A 104 14.72 0.53 33.76
N GLY A 105 14.82 -0.54 34.57
CA GLY A 105 15.13 -1.88 34.08
C GLY A 105 14.06 -2.44 33.13
N GLY A 106 12.78 -2.25 33.45
CA GLY A 106 11.66 -2.63 32.59
C GLY A 106 11.63 -1.87 31.27
N LEU A 107 11.92 -0.56 31.30
CA LEU A 107 12.05 0.27 30.09
C LEU A 107 13.21 -0.20 29.21
N MET A 108 14.35 -0.55 29.82
CA MET A 108 15.50 -1.11 29.10
C MET A 108 15.15 -2.43 28.42
N GLN A 109 14.45 -3.34 29.11
CA GLN A 109 13.99 -4.60 28.53
C GLN A 109 12.96 -4.37 27.41
N ALA A 110 12.02 -3.45 27.59
CA ALA A 110 11.04 -3.09 26.57
C ALA A 110 11.71 -2.54 25.30
N LEU A 111 12.71 -1.65 25.44
CA LEU A 111 13.49 -1.13 24.32
C LEU A 111 14.20 -2.24 23.53
N LYS A 112 14.74 -3.25 24.22
CA LYS A 112 15.41 -4.40 23.58
C LYS A 112 14.45 -5.34 22.86
N VAL A 113 13.20 -5.40 23.29
CA VAL A 113 12.17 -6.23 22.67
C VAL A 113 11.61 -5.60 21.41
N VAL A 114 11.63 -4.26 21.28
CA VAL A 114 11.10 -3.56 20.11
C VAL A 114 11.74 -4.07 18.81
N PRO A 115 13.08 -4.08 18.63
CA PRO A 115 13.70 -4.62 17.42
C PRO A 115 13.34 -6.08 17.15
N ALA A 116 13.43 -6.94 18.16
CA ALA A 116 13.10 -8.37 18.04
C ALA A 116 11.64 -8.60 17.61
N TYR A 117 10.72 -7.79 18.14
CA TYR A 117 9.31 -7.85 17.77
C TYR A 117 9.05 -7.30 16.36
N LEU A 118 9.74 -6.22 15.95
CA LEU A 118 9.65 -5.69 14.59
C LEU A 118 10.10 -6.74 13.58
N THR A 119 11.24 -7.40 13.83
CA THR A 119 11.74 -8.51 13.01
C THR A 119 10.76 -9.68 12.99
N HIS A 120 10.16 -10.05 14.13
CA HIS A 120 9.12 -11.08 14.18
C HIS A 120 7.90 -10.69 13.33
N THR A 121 7.43 -9.45 13.47
CA THR A 121 6.27 -8.92 12.74
C THR A 121 6.53 -8.85 11.24
N GLN A 122 7.75 -8.53 10.82
CA GLN A 122 8.18 -8.58 9.42
C GLN A 122 8.15 -10.01 8.87
N ASN A 123 8.69 -10.97 9.62
CA ASN A 123 8.77 -12.36 9.18
C ASN A 123 7.40 -13.05 9.13
N VAL A 124 6.56 -12.83 10.14
CA VAL A 124 5.22 -13.44 10.24
C VAL A 124 4.17 -12.62 9.48
N ARG A 125 4.52 -11.40 9.05
CA ARG A 125 3.63 -10.43 8.39
C ARG A 125 2.39 -10.03 9.19
N MET A 126 2.42 -10.23 10.50
CA MET A 126 1.25 -10.07 11.37
C MET A 126 1.64 -9.55 12.75
N ASP A 127 0.82 -8.64 13.27
CA ASP A 127 0.96 -8.06 14.60
C ASP A 127 0.38 -9.00 15.67
N THR A 128 1.10 -10.09 15.93
CA THR A 128 0.62 -11.21 16.74
C THR A 128 0.50 -10.92 18.24
N GLY A 129 1.09 -9.83 18.75
CA GLY A 129 1.17 -9.51 20.17
C GLY A 129 2.06 -10.45 20.99
N ARG A 130 2.71 -11.41 20.33
CA ARG A 130 3.45 -12.51 20.97
C ARG A 130 4.60 -12.01 21.81
N GLY A 131 4.70 -12.51 23.04
CA GLY A 131 5.77 -12.17 23.99
C GLY A 131 5.71 -10.75 24.57
N LEU A 132 4.78 -9.89 24.15
CA LEU A 132 4.69 -8.51 24.66
C LEU A 132 4.05 -8.41 26.05
N GLU A 133 3.22 -9.38 26.44
CA GLU A 133 2.43 -9.34 27.68
C GLU A 133 3.27 -8.98 28.91
N GLN A 134 4.38 -9.70 29.09
CA GLN A 134 5.25 -9.53 30.25
C GLN A 134 5.78 -8.10 30.34
N TYR A 135 6.33 -7.56 29.25
CA TYR A 135 6.94 -6.23 29.22
C TYR A 135 5.92 -5.12 29.45
N VAL A 136 4.74 -5.23 28.83
CA VAL A 136 3.64 -4.28 29.04
C VAL A 136 3.18 -4.29 30.50
N ASN A 137 2.97 -5.49 31.07
CA ASN A 137 2.45 -5.63 32.42
C ASN A 137 3.48 -5.29 33.50
N ASP A 138 4.77 -5.53 33.27
CA ASP A 138 5.85 -5.12 34.16
C ASP A 138 5.93 -3.59 34.26
N LEU A 139 5.93 -2.87 33.12
CA LEU A 139 5.91 -1.41 33.10
C LEU A 139 4.71 -0.86 33.89
N ARG A 140 3.51 -1.37 33.62
CA ARG A 140 2.28 -0.99 34.34
C ARG A 140 2.39 -1.24 35.83
N ARG A 141 2.91 -2.42 36.24
CA ARG A 141 3.09 -2.79 37.65
C ARG A 141 4.01 -1.81 38.37
N TRP A 142 5.10 -1.37 37.75
CA TRP A 142 6.07 -0.48 38.39
C TRP A 142 5.61 0.97 38.52
N VAL A 143 4.73 1.44 37.63
CA VAL A 143 4.06 2.74 37.77
C VAL A 143 2.80 2.70 38.64
N GLY A 144 2.39 1.50 39.11
CA GLY A 144 1.23 1.32 40.00
C GLY A 144 -0.10 1.13 39.27
N GLU A 145 -0.07 0.87 37.96
CA GLU A 145 -1.24 0.56 37.15
C GLU A 145 -1.58 -0.95 37.20
N ARG A 146 -2.85 -1.29 36.96
CA ARG A 146 -3.30 -2.69 36.93
C ARG A 146 -2.80 -3.40 35.66
N PRO A 147 -2.37 -4.68 35.72
CA PRO A 147 -2.03 -5.44 34.52
C PRO A 147 -3.18 -5.50 33.52
N ARG A 148 -2.86 -5.52 32.23
CA ARG A 148 -3.81 -5.77 31.15
C ARG A 148 -4.12 -7.27 31.06
N PRO A 149 -5.38 -7.64 30.81
CA PRO A 149 -5.77 -9.01 30.49
C PRO A 149 -4.97 -9.60 29.31
N GLN A 150 -4.67 -10.91 29.38
CA GLN A 150 -3.95 -11.63 28.33
C GLN A 150 -4.69 -11.62 26.97
N ALA A 151 -6.02 -11.48 27.00
CA ALA A 151 -6.87 -11.33 25.81
C ALA A 151 -6.40 -10.21 24.87
N PHE A 152 -5.79 -9.13 25.39
CA PHE A 152 -5.25 -8.05 24.57
C PHE A 152 -4.03 -8.46 23.74
N PHE A 153 -3.31 -9.51 24.13
CA PHE A 153 -2.12 -10.02 23.47
C PHE A 153 -2.40 -11.25 22.62
N PHE A 154 -3.58 -11.84 22.75
CA PHE A 154 -3.97 -13.02 22.00
C PHE A 154 -4.10 -12.71 20.50
N TYR A 155 -3.64 -13.68 19.71
CA TYR A 155 -3.76 -13.71 18.27
C TYR A 155 -3.89 -15.15 17.80
N MET A 156 -4.75 -15.36 16.80
CA MET A 156 -4.82 -16.58 16.01
C MET A 156 -5.24 -16.19 14.60
N ASP A 157 -4.85 -16.98 13.60
CA ASP A 157 -5.29 -16.74 12.23
C ASP A 157 -6.76 -17.15 12.07
N ILE A 158 -7.53 -16.32 11.36
CA ILE A 158 -8.97 -16.52 11.13
C ILE A 158 -9.28 -16.11 9.70
N ASP A 159 -9.66 -17.09 8.89
CA ASP A 159 -10.12 -16.84 7.52
C ASP A 159 -11.33 -15.90 7.48
N ALA A 160 -11.37 -15.03 6.47
CA ALA A 160 -12.36 -13.95 6.37
C ALA A 160 -13.81 -14.45 6.39
N GLY A 161 -14.10 -15.64 5.86
CA GLY A 161 -15.43 -16.23 5.81
C GLY A 161 -15.84 -17.04 7.04
N VAL A 162 -14.93 -17.32 7.97
CA VAL A 162 -15.23 -18.16 9.14
C VAL A 162 -16.15 -17.44 10.12
N GLY A 163 -17.20 -18.16 10.57
CA GLY A 163 -18.23 -17.61 11.45
C GLY A 163 -19.24 -16.69 10.75
N ILE A 164 -19.24 -16.63 9.42
CA ILE A 164 -20.21 -15.90 8.60
C ILE A 164 -21.02 -16.92 7.79
N THR A 165 -22.35 -16.80 7.79
CA THR A 165 -23.23 -17.71 7.06
C THR A 165 -23.11 -17.46 5.55
N PRO A 166 -22.62 -18.41 4.73
CA PRO A 166 -22.44 -18.20 3.29
C PRO A 166 -23.77 -17.98 2.57
N GLY A 167 -23.83 -16.96 1.71
CA GLY A 167 -25.02 -16.63 0.92
C GLY A 167 -26.19 -16.03 1.71
N ALA A 168 -26.02 -15.76 3.01
CA ALA A 168 -26.98 -15.00 3.80
C ALA A 168 -26.82 -13.49 3.57
N SER A 169 -27.89 -12.75 3.84
CA SER A 169 -27.89 -11.28 3.87
C SER A 169 -28.48 -10.78 5.18
N PRO A 170 -28.08 -9.58 5.65
CA PRO A 170 -28.71 -8.96 6.81
C PRO A 170 -30.22 -8.81 6.64
N ALA A 171 -30.94 -8.76 7.76
CA ALA A 171 -32.37 -8.46 7.78
C ALA A 171 -32.66 -7.03 7.27
N SER A 172 -33.92 -6.72 6.97
CA SER A 172 -34.28 -5.39 6.47
C SER A 172 -33.99 -4.30 7.49
N ASP A 173 -33.71 -3.08 7.01
CA ASP A 173 -33.44 -1.92 7.85
C ASP A 173 -34.57 -1.66 8.86
N GLU A 174 -35.84 -1.78 8.45
CA GLU A 174 -36.98 -1.60 9.35
C GLU A 174 -36.99 -2.66 10.46
N GLU A 175 -36.71 -3.91 10.12
CA GLU A 175 -36.68 -5.00 11.09
C GLU A 175 -35.55 -4.81 12.10
N ILE A 176 -34.35 -4.46 11.63
CA ILE A 176 -33.18 -4.21 12.49
C ILE A 176 -33.46 -3.05 13.43
N LYS A 177 -33.94 -1.91 12.91
CA LYS A 177 -34.25 -0.71 13.73
C LYS A 177 -35.32 -1.00 14.77
N SER A 178 -36.41 -1.68 14.38
CA SER A 178 -37.51 -2.05 15.27
C SER A 178 -37.04 -2.96 16.41
N ARG A 179 -36.29 -4.01 16.09
CA ARG A 179 -35.81 -4.99 17.08
C ARG A 179 -34.76 -4.41 18.02
N THR A 180 -33.79 -3.65 17.50
CA THR A 180 -32.69 -3.08 18.30
C THR A 180 -33.15 -1.98 19.26
N ASN A 181 -34.20 -1.21 18.89
CA ASN A 181 -34.77 -0.16 19.72
C ASN A 181 -35.17 -0.65 21.13
N VAL A 182 -35.66 -1.89 21.23
CA VAL A 182 -36.12 -2.49 22.49
C VAL A 182 -35.00 -3.25 23.23
N MET A 183 -33.87 -3.53 22.57
CA MET A 183 -32.79 -4.37 23.12
C MET A 183 -31.74 -3.57 23.90
N LEU A 184 -31.44 -2.33 23.48
CA LEU A 184 -30.29 -1.58 24.01
C LEU A 184 -30.33 -1.38 25.53
N ALA A 185 -31.46 -0.92 26.05
CA ALA A 185 -31.61 -0.63 27.48
C ALA A 185 -31.48 -1.89 28.34
N LEU A 186 -32.11 -2.99 27.90
CA LEU A 186 -32.04 -4.28 28.57
C LEU A 186 -30.62 -4.87 28.52
N TYR A 187 -29.95 -4.77 27.37
CA TYR A 187 -28.57 -5.21 27.20
C TYR A 187 -27.62 -4.50 28.19
N LEU A 188 -27.68 -3.16 28.25
CA LEU A 188 -26.82 -2.35 29.12
C LEU A 188 -27.02 -2.69 30.60
N GLU A 189 -28.27 -2.83 31.04
CA GLU A 189 -28.59 -3.14 32.42
C GLU A 189 -28.08 -4.54 32.82
N MET A 190 -28.29 -5.55 31.97
CA MET A 190 -27.83 -6.92 32.24
C MET A 190 -26.30 -7.04 32.19
N ALA A 191 -25.64 -6.43 31.19
CA ALA A 191 -24.18 -6.41 31.12
C ALA A 191 -23.57 -5.75 32.37
N LYS A 192 -24.13 -4.63 32.83
CA LYS A 192 -23.71 -3.94 34.05
C LYS A 192 -23.90 -4.78 35.31
N GLN A 193 -25.01 -5.53 35.43
CA GLN A 193 -25.23 -6.43 36.56
C GLN A 193 -24.18 -7.54 36.61
N ALA A 194 -23.88 -8.16 35.46
CA ALA A 194 -22.84 -9.18 35.37
C ALA A 194 -21.44 -8.66 35.71
N LEU A 195 -21.05 -7.47 35.21
CA LEU A 195 -19.78 -6.82 35.57
C LEU A 195 -19.68 -6.49 37.06
N ARG A 196 -20.82 -6.21 37.71
CA ARG A 196 -20.93 -6.00 39.17
C ARG A 196 -21.06 -7.31 39.96
N ARG A 197 -20.96 -8.46 39.30
CA ARG A 197 -21.11 -9.80 39.88
C ARG A 197 -22.46 -10.01 40.59
N ARG A 198 -23.52 -9.39 40.07
CA ARG A 198 -24.90 -9.53 40.57
C ARG A 198 -25.73 -10.27 39.53
N ASN A 199 -26.56 -11.23 39.97
CA ASN A 199 -27.46 -12.01 39.11
C ASN A 199 -26.79 -12.55 37.83
N VAL A 200 -25.50 -12.90 37.91
CA VAL A 200 -24.64 -13.14 36.74
C VAL A 200 -25.26 -14.13 35.76
N ASN A 201 -25.81 -15.24 36.26
CA ASN A 201 -26.42 -16.27 35.43
C ASN A 201 -27.62 -15.75 34.60
N GLU A 202 -28.59 -15.09 35.23
CA GLU A 202 -29.77 -14.55 34.54
C GLU A 202 -29.43 -13.36 33.63
N SER A 203 -28.50 -12.52 34.06
CA SER A 203 -27.98 -11.41 33.27
C SER A 203 -27.31 -11.91 31.99
N MET A 204 -26.41 -12.90 32.09
CA MET A 204 -25.70 -13.43 30.92
C MET A 204 -26.59 -14.26 29.99
N LYS A 205 -27.59 -14.98 30.50
CA LYS A 205 -28.64 -15.60 29.66
C LYS A 205 -29.38 -14.56 28.83
N THR A 206 -29.69 -13.41 29.42
CA THR A 206 -30.40 -12.33 28.72
C THR A 206 -29.51 -11.66 27.68
N VAL A 207 -28.25 -11.37 28.01
CA VAL A 207 -27.27 -10.84 27.05
C VAL A 207 -27.06 -11.82 25.90
N ALA A 208 -26.86 -13.11 26.17
CA ALA A 208 -26.73 -14.15 25.14
C ALA A 208 -27.95 -14.23 24.22
N ARG A 209 -29.17 -14.07 24.75
CA ARG A 209 -30.40 -14.04 23.94
C ARG A 209 -30.44 -12.83 23.01
N ILE A 210 -29.98 -11.66 23.48
CA ILE A 210 -29.86 -10.46 22.65
C ILE A 210 -28.78 -10.68 21.57
N SER A 211 -27.61 -11.19 21.95
CA SER A 211 -26.52 -11.53 21.02
C SER A 211 -26.97 -12.51 19.94
N LYS A 212 -27.77 -13.53 20.28
CA LYS A 212 -28.32 -14.46 19.29
C LYS A 212 -29.27 -13.77 18.30
N LYS A 213 -30.08 -12.82 18.76
CA LYS A 213 -30.93 -12.04 17.86
C LYS A 213 -30.11 -11.14 16.95
N MET A 214 -29.08 -10.49 17.49
CA MET A 214 -28.16 -9.66 16.70
C MET A 214 -27.39 -10.49 15.66
N GLN A 215 -26.93 -11.69 16.03
CA GLN A 215 -26.30 -12.63 15.08
C GLN A 215 -27.22 -12.91 13.87
N VAL A 216 -28.49 -13.21 14.11
CA VAL A 216 -29.46 -13.49 13.03
C VAL A 216 -29.76 -12.25 12.19
N LEU A 217 -29.88 -11.08 12.82
CA LEU A 217 -30.15 -9.83 12.11
C LEU A 217 -29.01 -9.42 11.17
N PHE A 218 -27.78 -9.77 11.52
CA PHE A 218 -26.57 -9.44 10.76
C PHE A 218 -25.99 -10.65 10.02
N ALA A 219 -26.80 -11.68 9.71
CA ALA A 219 -26.34 -12.85 8.99
C ALA A 219 -25.70 -12.48 7.64
N GLY A 220 -24.60 -13.14 7.28
CA GLY A 220 -23.84 -12.85 6.05
C GLY A 220 -22.93 -11.62 6.15
N SER A 221 -22.75 -11.03 7.33
CA SER A 221 -21.92 -9.83 7.53
C SER A 221 -20.88 -9.99 8.64
N LYS A 222 -19.87 -9.12 8.66
CA LYS A 222 -18.76 -9.14 9.64
C LYS A 222 -19.23 -9.11 11.11
N PRO A 223 -20.29 -8.38 11.51
CA PRO A 223 -20.83 -8.47 12.87
C PRO A 223 -21.40 -9.83 13.28
N GLU A 224 -21.76 -10.72 12.34
CA GLU A 224 -22.33 -12.04 12.67
C GLU A 224 -21.39 -12.84 13.58
N ARG A 225 -20.11 -12.96 13.17
CA ARG A 225 -19.09 -13.70 13.93
C ARG A 225 -18.79 -13.09 15.29
N PHE A 226 -18.85 -11.75 15.40
CA PHE A 226 -18.72 -11.05 16.69
C PHE A 226 -19.84 -11.47 17.65
N TRP A 227 -21.09 -11.42 17.19
CA TRP A 227 -22.24 -11.81 18.00
C TRP A 227 -22.28 -13.31 18.30
N PHE A 228 -21.79 -14.13 17.39
CA PHE A 228 -21.63 -15.56 17.61
C PHE A 228 -20.65 -15.86 18.76
N ALA A 229 -19.46 -15.25 18.76
CA ALA A 229 -18.48 -15.39 19.83
C ALA A 229 -18.99 -14.82 21.17
N MET A 230 -19.75 -13.72 21.15
CA MET A 230 -20.37 -13.11 22.34
C MET A 230 -21.30 -14.09 23.08
N ILE A 231 -21.99 -14.98 22.36
CA ILE A 231 -22.86 -16.01 22.96
C ILE A 231 -22.01 -17.00 23.78
N GLY A 232 -20.88 -17.47 23.22
CA GLY A 232 -19.95 -18.35 23.92
C GLY A 232 -19.33 -17.68 25.15
N LEU A 233 -18.94 -16.40 25.03
CA LEU A 233 -18.46 -15.60 26.17
C LEU A 233 -19.52 -15.51 27.28
N CYS A 234 -20.78 -15.22 26.94
CA CYS A 234 -21.87 -15.14 27.91
C CYS A 234 -22.14 -16.49 28.59
N GLU A 235 -22.08 -17.61 27.86
CA GLU A 235 -22.21 -18.96 28.43
C GLU A 235 -21.09 -19.25 29.44
N GLY A 236 -19.84 -18.92 29.10
CA GLY A 236 -18.71 -19.10 30.01
C GLY A 236 -18.80 -18.25 31.27
N ILE A 237 -19.28 -17.00 31.17
CA ILE A 237 -19.53 -16.15 32.35
C ILE A 237 -20.70 -16.69 33.19
N ALA A 238 -21.80 -17.10 32.56
CA ALA A 238 -22.97 -17.67 33.25
C ALA A 238 -22.64 -18.98 33.99
N GLY A 239 -21.76 -19.80 33.40
CA GLY A 239 -21.27 -21.06 33.96
C GLY A 239 -20.12 -20.91 34.95
N GLY A 240 -19.62 -19.68 35.20
CA GLY A 240 -18.50 -19.42 36.10
C GLY A 240 -17.14 -19.89 35.58
N LEU A 241 -17.03 -20.23 34.29
CA LEU A 241 -15.80 -20.59 33.61
C LEU A 241 -14.94 -19.36 33.28
N ILE A 242 -15.59 -18.21 33.09
CA ILE A 242 -14.97 -16.94 32.73
C ILE A 242 -15.31 -15.91 33.81
N VAL A 243 -14.30 -15.26 34.37
CA VAL A 243 -14.48 -14.17 35.34
C VAL A 243 -14.41 -12.83 34.59
N PRO A 244 -15.44 -11.98 34.66
CA PRO A 244 -15.42 -10.67 34.00
C PRO A 244 -14.29 -9.77 34.48
N ASP A 245 -13.57 -9.18 33.52
CA ASP A 245 -12.49 -8.20 33.71
C ASP A 245 -12.71 -6.93 32.86
N GLU A 246 -11.68 -6.10 32.74
CA GLU A 246 -11.75 -4.86 31.96
C GLU A 246 -11.94 -5.09 30.46
N CYS A 247 -11.36 -6.14 29.89
CA CYS A 247 -11.50 -6.47 28.46
C CYS A 247 -12.95 -6.88 28.17
N ILE A 248 -13.55 -7.73 29.01
CA ILE A 248 -14.97 -8.09 28.90
C ILE A 248 -15.88 -6.86 29.04
N ALA A 249 -15.52 -5.90 29.90
CA ALA A 249 -16.26 -4.64 29.98
C ALA A 249 -16.20 -3.82 28.67
N GLN A 250 -15.05 -3.80 28.00
CA GLN A 250 -14.89 -3.15 26.69
C GLN A 250 -15.67 -3.88 25.59
N ILE A 251 -15.63 -5.21 25.57
CA ILE A 251 -16.43 -6.06 24.65
C ILE A 251 -17.93 -5.76 24.82
N PHE A 252 -18.43 -5.72 26.06
CA PHE A 252 -19.83 -5.38 26.30
C PHE A 252 -20.17 -3.96 25.86
N LYS A 253 -19.27 -3.00 26.06
CA LYS A 253 -19.44 -1.61 25.58
C LYS A 253 -19.51 -1.56 24.05
N ALA A 254 -18.65 -2.29 23.35
CA ALA A 254 -18.68 -2.41 21.89
C ALA A 254 -19.99 -3.02 21.38
N GLY A 255 -20.48 -4.08 22.04
CA GLY A 255 -21.80 -4.66 21.73
C GLY A 255 -22.94 -3.66 21.92
N ALA A 256 -22.90 -2.82 22.97
CA ALA A 256 -23.89 -1.77 23.16
C ALA A 256 -23.83 -0.69 22.06
N PHE A 257 -22.63 -0.28 21.63
CA PHE A 257 -22.49 0.66 20.51
C PHE A 257 -23.00 0.05 19.21
N THR A 258 -22.70 -1.22 18.94
CA THR A 258 -23.21 -1.93 17.76
C THR A 258 -24.75 -1.94 17.74
N ILE A 259 -25.39 -2.24 18.88
CA ILE A 259 -26.86 -2.21 18.98
C ILE A 259 -27.40 -0.78 18.80
N LYS A 260 -26.72 0.23 19.35
CA LYS A 260 -27.12 1.63 19.19
C LYS A 260 -27.00 2.10 17.75
N TYR A 261 -25.90 1.77 17.06
CA TYR A 261 -25.67 2.12 15.68
C TYR A 261 -26.70 1.45 14.75
N ALA A 262 -26.95 0.15 14.94
CA ALA A 262 -27.96 -0.60 14.19
C ALA A 262 -29.38 -0.01 14.35
N ARG A 263 -29.71 0.52 15.54
CA ARG A 263 -30.98 1.22 15.80
C ARG A 263 -31.15 2.48 14.96
N GLU A 264 -30.06 3.16 14.64
CA GLU A 264 -30.07 4.43 13.89
C GLU A 264 -29.89 4.17 12.38
N ASN A 265 -29.07 3.19 12.00
CA ASN A 265 -28.55 3.00 10.65
C ASN A 265 -28.97 1.67 9.97
N GLY A 266 -29.79 0.83 10.62
CA GLY A 266 -30.27 -0.42 10.01
C GLY A 266 -29.16 -1.46 9.82
N ALA A 267 -29.08 -2.04 8.62
CA ALA A 267 -28.11 -3.09 8.27
C ALA A 267 -26.68 -2.58 8.07
N ARG A 268 -26.45 -1.26 8.04
CA ARG A 268 -25.11 -0.68 7.90
C ARG A 268 -24.21 -1.12 9.06
N VAL A 269 -22.99 -1.53 8.74
CA VAL A 269 -21.98 -1.93 9.72
C VAL A 269 -21.24 -0.69 10.22
N ASP A 270 -21.06 -0.58 11.53
CA ASP A 270 -20.29 0.49 12.15
C ASP A 270 -18.78 0.25 11.95
N GLU A 271 -18.17 0.95 11.01
CA GLU A 271 -16.75 0.80 10.66
C GLU A 271 -15.80 1.33 11.76
N SER A 272 -16.31 2.13 12.71
CA SER A 272 -15.50 2.59 13.85
C SER A 272 -15.19 1.49 14.88
N ILE A 273 -15.91 0.36 14.80
CA ILE A 273 -15.74 -0.77 15.71
C ILE A 273 -14.74 -1.78 15.12
N ASP A 274 -13.65 -2.01 15.84
CA ASP A 274 -12.67 -3.06 15.54
C ASP A 274 -13.22 -4.45 15.92
N TYR A 275 -14.16 -4.97 15.11
CA TYR A 275 -14.79 -6.27 15.32
C TYR A 275 -13.79 -7.42 15.40
N ASP A 276 -12.67 -7.32 14.66
CA ASP A 276 -11.68 -8.39 14.60
C ASP A 276 -10.87 -8.47 15.89
N SER A 277 -10.46 -7.33 16.45
CA SER A 277 -9.79 -7.28 17.75
C SER A 277 -10.70 -7.80 18.87
N TYR A 278 -11.97 -7.39 18.91
CA TYR A 278 -12.90 -7.91 19.92
C TYR A 278 -13.24 -9.39 19.73
N LEU A 279 -13.31 -9.86 18.48
CA LEU A 279 -13.47 -11.28 18.19
C LEU A 279 -12.31 -12.07 18.78
N LEU A 280 -11.06 -11.71 18.46
CA LEU A 280 -9.87 -12.36 19.01
C LEU A 280 -9.87 -12.36 20.54
N GLN A 281 -10.21 -11.23 21.17
CA GLN A 281 -10.33 -11.13 22.63
C GLN A 281 -11.39 -12.08 23.20
N MET A 282 -12.55 -12.22 22.55
CA MET A 282 -13.58 -13.19 22.96
C MET A 282 -13.11 -14.63 22.78
N LEU A 283 -12.45 -14.92 21.66
CA LEU A 283 -11.93 -16.26 21.36
C LEU A 283 -10.86 -16.67 22.38
N TYR A 284 -10.03 -15.75 22.88
CA TYR A 284 -9.10 -16.03 23.97
C TYR A 284 -9.81 -16.64 25.19
N TYR A 285 -10.91 -16.02 25.65
CA TYR A 285 -11.64 -16.53 26.82
C TYR A 285 -12.32 -17.87 26.55
N VAL A 286 -12.87 -18.05 25.35
CA VAL A 286 -13.48 -19.32 24.91
C VAL A 286 -12.43 -20.43 24.82
N ALA A 287 -11.24 -20.12 24.29
CA ALA A 287 -10.13 -21.05 24.15
C ALA A 287 -9.56 -21.45 25.52
N SER A 288 -9.55 -20.52 26.48
CA SER A 288 -9.07 -20.72 27.86
C SER A 288 -10.00 -21.60 28.72
N CYS A 289 -11.22 -21.89 28.26
CA CYS A 289 -12.17 -22.72 29.01
C CYS A 289 -11.82 -24.22 28.90
N LYS A 290 -11.54 -24.86 30.05
CA LYS A 290 -11.30 -26.32 30.13
C LYS A 290 -12.57 -27.13 29.88
N SER A 291 -13.69 -26.70 30.46
CA SER A 291 -15.01 -27.27 30.21
C SER A 291 -15.59 -26.70 28.92
N LYS A 292 -16.28 -27.54 28.13
CA LYS A 292 -16.81 -27.17 26.81
C LYS A 292 -18.34 -27.35 26.75
N PRO A 293 -19.13 -26.45 27.38
CA PRO A 293 -20.58 -26.44 27.20
C PRO A 293 -20.96 -26.13 25.74
N VAL A 294 -22.26 -26.22 25.42
CA VAL A 294 -22.76 -26.29 24.03
C VAL A 294 -22.32 -25.10 23.17
N HIS A 295 -22.42 -23.86 23.66
CA HIS A 295 -22.05 -22.68 22.86
C HIS A 295 -20.55 -22.49 22.77
N ILE A 296 -19.80 -22.71 23.84
CA ILE A 296 -18.32 -22.71 23.84
C ILE A 296 -17.80 -23.76 22.85
N SER A 297 -18.35 -24.99 22.86
CA SER A 297 -17.97 -26.02 21.90
C SER A 297 -18.25 -25.56 20.47
N GLY A 298 -19.45 -25.05 20.19
CA GLY A 298 -19.80 -24.57 18.86
C GLY A 298 -18.91 -23.43 18.35
N VAL A 299 -18.53 -22.49 19.22
CA VAL A 299 -17.57 -21.43 18.85
C VAL A 299 -16.19 -22.04 18.54
N ARG A 300 -15.71 -22.97 19.38
CA ARG A 300 -14.41 -23.62 19.16
C ARG A 300 -14.38 -24.41 17.85
N ASP A 301 -15.44 -25.14 17.53
CA ASP A 301 -15.52 -25.95 16.31
C ASP A 301 -15.52 -25.06 15.06
N VAL A 302 -16.25 -23.94 15.08
CA VAL A 302 -16.32 -23.01 13.93
C VAL A 302 -14.99 -22.31 13.69
N PHE A 303 -14.30 -21.86 14.75
CA PHE A 303 -13.03 -21.12 14.62
C PHE A 303 -11.78 -22.01 14.67
N GLY A 304 -11.93 -23.35 14.73
CA GLY A 304 -10.78 -24.26 14.77
C GLY A 304 -9.96 -24.21 16.06
N ILE A 305 -10.57 -23.91 17.20
CA ILE A 305 -9.88 -23.75 18.50
C ILE A 305 -9.68 -25.10 19.19
N ASP A 306 -8.44 -25.56 19.22
CA ASP A 306 -8.00 -26.75 19.93
C ASP A 306 -7.48 -26.45 21.36
N ASN A 307 -7.02 -27.49 22.06
CA ASN A 307 -6.53 -27.35 23.44
C ASN A 307 -5.18 -26.61 23.51
N ASP A 308 -4.42 -26.60 22.41
CA ASP A 308 -3.07 -26.03 22.35
C ASP A 308 -3.09 -24.57 21.88
N THR A 309 -4.21 -24.08 21.35
CA THR A 309 -4.35 -22.75 20.75
C THR A 309 -3.87 -21.62 21.66
N VAL A 310 -4.29 -21.62 22.94
CA VAL A 310 -3.85 -20.60 23.92
C VAL A 310 -2.37 -20.77 24.24
N ASP A 311 -1.90 -22.00 24.40
CA ASP A 311 -0.51 -22.28 24.72
C ASP A 311 0.40 -21.86 23.56
N VAL A 312 0.05 -22.16 22.31
CA VAL A 312 0.76 -21.75 21.09
C VAL A 312 0.80 -20.23 20.95
N ALA A 313 -0.33 -19.55 21.16
CA ALA A 313 -0.41 -18.09 21.13
C ALA A 313 0.37 -17.43 22.29
N GLY A 314 0.38 -18.08 23.46
CA GLY A 314 1.02 -17.64 24.69
C GLY A 314 2.50 -18.01 24.81
N ARG A 315 3.06 -18.80 23.88
CA ARG A 315 4.51 -19.00 23.80
C ARG A 315 5.14 -17.62 23.67
N GLY A 316 6.15 -17.32 24.50
CA GLY A 316 6.90 -16.07 24.40
C GLY A 316 7.45 -15.85 22.99
N LEU A 317 8.12 -14.72 22.77
CA LEU A 317 9.01 -14.56 21.61
C LEU A 317 10.09 -15.65 21.71
N ILE A 318 9.80 -16.85 21.20
CA ILE A 318 10.78 -17.90 21.01
C ILE A 318 11.47 -17.52 19.71
N HIS A 319 12.43 -16.60 19.87
CA HIS A 319 13.61 -16.36 19.05
C HIS A 319 13.50 -16.80 17.58
N ILE A 320 12.69 -16.10 16.78
CA ILE A 320 13.04 -15.97 15.35
C ILE A 320 14.47 -15.42 15.26
N ASP A 321 14.92 -14.60 16.21
CA ASP A 321 16.32 -14.25 16.40
C ASP A 321 17.26 -15.44 16.63
N ALA A 322 16.86 -16.56 17.24
CA ALA A 322 17.71 -17.77 17.30
C ALA A 322 17.62 -18.58 16.01
N LEU A 323 16.49 -18.54 15.29
CA LEU A 323 16.40 -19.09 13.94
C LEU A 323 17.29 -18.29 12.97
N VAL A 324 17.21 -16.96 13.00
CA VAL A 324 18.07 -16.01 12.28
C VAL A 324 19.52 -16.17 12.74
N THR A 325 19.82 -16.24 14.04
CA THR A 325 21.19 -16.48 14.53
C THR A 325 21.71 -17.86 14.09
N ALA A 326 20.87 -18.89 14.08
CA ALA A 326 21.23 -20.21 13.60
C ALA A 326 21.47 -20.21 12.08
N VAL A 327 20.61 -19.55 11.30
CA VAL A 327 20.74 -19.42 9.85
C VAL A 327 21.92 -18.54 9.45
N SER A 328 22.10 -17.37 10.07
CA SER A 328 23.28 -16.50 9.90
C SER A 328 24.56 -17.20 10.35
N GLY A 329 24.52 -17.92 11.48
CA GLY A 329 25.65 -18.73 11.94
C GLY A 329 25.96 -19.89 10.99
N ALA A 330 24.96 -20.51 10.37
CA ALA A 330 25.16 -21.50 9.31
C ALA A 330 25.79 -20.85 8.06
N LEU A 331 25.35 -19.64 7.69
CA LEU A 331 25.90 -18.88 6.58
C LEU A 331 27.38 -18.52 6.78
N GLU A 332 27.78 -18.14 7.99
CA GLU A 332 29.19 -17.91 8.34
C GLU A 332 30.05 -19.18 8.17
N GLN A 333 29.53 -20.34 8.56
CA GLN A 333 30.21 -21.61 8.30
C GLN A 333 30.33 -21.89 6.81
N LEU A 334 29.27 -21.69 6.02
CA LEU A 334 29.29 -21.89 4.57
C LEU A 334 30.26 -20.91 3.87
N ASN A 335 30.40 -19.67 4.34
CA ASN A 335 31.41 -18.74 3.83
C ASN A 335 32.83 -19.28 4.07
N SER A 336 33.08 -19.87 5.25
CA SER A 336 34.38 -20.51 5.55
C SER A 336 34.65 -21.71 4.62
N VAL A 337 33.61 -22.48 4.26
CA VAL A 337 33.71 -23.56 3.28
C VAL A 337 34.03 -23.02 1.88
N VAL A 338 33.35 -21.95 1.44
CA VAL A 338 33.63 -21.31 0.15
C VAL A 338 35.08 -20.80 0.07
N ASP A 339 35.58 -20.18 1.14
CA ASP A 339 36.98 -19.73 1.21
C ASP A 339 37.96 -20.90 1.12
N TYR A 340 37.66 -22.02 1.78
CA TYR A 340 38.44 -23.25 1.66
C TYR A 340 38.46 -23.77 0.21
N LEU A 341 37.29 -23.86 -0.45
CA LEU A 341 37.17 -24.35 -1.82
C LEU A 341 37.90 -23.45 -2.83
N ASN A 342 37.98 -22.15 -2.57
CA ASN A 342 38.71 -21.19 -3.42
C ASN A 342 40.23 -21.22 -3.19
N THR A 343 40.66 -21.54 -1.98
CA THR A 343 42.09 -21.50 -1.59
C THR A 343 42.79 -22.82 -1.88
N ASN A 344 42.07 -23.94 -1.80
CA ASN A 344 42.62 -25.29 -1.97
C ASN A 344 42.31 -25.86 -3.35
N ASP A 345 43.30 -26.48 -3.97
CA ASP A 345 43.13 -27.19 -5.23
C ASP A 345 42.52 -28.58 -4.97
N LEU A 346 41.19 -28.67 -5.08
CA LEU A 346 40.44 -29.91 -4.91
C LEU A 346 40.83 -30.99 -5.93
N ALA A 347 41.28 -30.62 -7.13
CA ALA A 347 41.73 -31.59 -8.13
C ALA A 347 43.06 -32.22 -7.72
N ALA A 348 43.95 -31.44 -7.10
CA ALA A 348 45.18 -31.95 -6.51
C ALA A 348 44.90 -32.87 -5.30
N ILE A 349 43.96 -32.48 -4.42
CA ILE A 349 43.55 -33.28 -3.25
C ILE A 349 42.93 -34.62 -3.69
N ALA A 350 42.09 -34.61 -4.72
CA ALA A 350 41.46 -35.80 -5.27
C ALA A 350 42.42 -36.77 -5.97
N ALA A 351 43.67 -36.34 -6.24
CA ALA A 351 44.70 -37.13 -6.90
C ALA A 351 45.73 -37.72 -5.91
N THR A 352 45.63 -37.40 -4.62
CA THR A 352 46.53 -37.88 -3.57
C THR A 352 46.03 -39.15 -2.88
N ASP A 353 46.91 -40.13 -2.64
CA ASP A 353 46.61 -41.36 -1.90
C ASP A 353 46.55 -41.15 -0.37
N SER A 354 47.12 -40.05 0.11
CA SER A 354 47.13 -39.73 1.53
C SER A 354 45.86 -38.97 1.91
N PRO A 355 45.14 -39.37 2.98
CA PRO A 355 43.99 -38.62 3.45
C PRO A 355 44.40 -37.18 3.80
N ASN A 356 43.61 -36.21 3.35
CA ASN A 356 43.84 -34.82 3.69
C ASN A 356 43.68 -34.62 5.21
N GLU A 357 44.69 -34.02 5.86
CA GLU A 357 44.65 -33.77 7.31
C GLU A 357 43.74 -32.58 7.66
N ASP A 358 43.43 -31.71 6.69
CA ASP A 358 42.58 -30.55 6.91
C ASP A 358 41.09 -30.91 6.83
N SER A 359 40.46 -31.00 8.00
CA SER A 359 39.03 -31.29 8.22
C SER A 359 38.17 -30.03 8.35
N SER A 360 38.75 -28.82 8.25
CA SER A 360 38.06 -27.56 8.53
C SER A 360 36.78 -27.36 7.71
N ALA A 361 36.79 -27.72 6.42
CA ALA A 361 35.61 -27.64 5.57
C ALA A 361 34.53 -28.65 5.95
N LEU A 362 34.91 -29.88 6.34
CA LEU A 362 33.96 -30.91 6.77
C LEU A 362 33.30 -30.53 8.11
N ASP A 363 34.08 -30.01 9.06
CA ASP A 363 33.60 -29.53 10.36
C ASP A 363 32.66 -28.32 10.21
N ALA A 364 33.00 -27.40 9.29
CA ALA A 364 32.16 -26.24 9.00
C ALA A 364 30.81 -26.66 8.36
N ILE A 365 30.82 -27.64 7.45
CA ILE A 365 29.58 -28.18 6.86
C ILE A 365 28.71 -28.84 7.94
N GLU A 366 29.28 -29.67 8.82
CA GLU A 366 28.56 -30.30 9.93
C GLU A 366 27.98 -29.24 10.90
N GLY A 367 28.76 -28.20 11.19
CA GLY A 367 28.34 -27.06 11.97
C GLY A 367 27.18 -26.29 11.33
N ALA A 368 27.17 -26.14 10.01
CA ALA A 368 26.07 -25.53 9.27
C ALA A 368 24.80 -26.40 9.34
N GLN A 369 24.93 -27.70 9.07
CA GLN A 369 23.82 -28.67 9.13
C GLN A 369 23.12 -28.67 10.50
N CYS A 370 23.88 -28.75 11.61
CA CYS A 370 23.32 -28.78 12.96
C CYS A 370 22.50 -27.51 13.25
N ARG A 371 23.00 -26.35 12.82
CA ARG A 371 22.30 -25.06 12.98
C ARG A 371 21.05 -24.97 12.10
N LEU A 372 21.11 -25.46 10.86
CA LEU A 372 19.96 -25.49 9.96
C LEU A 372 18.87 -26.45 10.44
N ALA A 373 19.24 -27.62 10.94
CA ALA A 373 18.31 -28.55 11.57
C ALA A 373 17.66 -27.95 12.82
N ALA A 374 18.43 -27.24 13.66
CA ALA A 374 17.90 -26.49 14.80
C ALA A 374 16.96 -25.35 14.37
N ALA A 375 17.19 -24.77 13.18
CA ALA A 375 16.34 -23.75 12.57
C ALA A 375 15.13 -24.32 11.80
N GLY A 376 14.94 -25.65 11.79
CA GLY A 376 13.87 -26.32 11.04
C GLY A 376 14.04 -26.31 9.52
N GLN A 377 15.22 -25.95 9.01
CA GLN A 377 15.56 -25.93 7.58
C GLN A 377 16.09 -27.30 7.13
N PHE A 378 15.28 -28.35 7.30
CA PHE A 378 15.70 -29.74 7.07
C PHE A 378 16.16 -30.02 5.63
N THR A 379 15.50 -29.43 4.63
CA THR A 379 15.90 -29.59 3.23
C THR A 379 17.31 -29.09 2.94
N HIS A 380 17.69 -27.93 3.51
CA HIS A 380 19.04 -27.39 3.36
C HIS A 380 20.08 -28.23 4.09
N ALA A 381 19.74 -28.73 5.28
CA ALA A 381 20.60 -29.64 6.04
C ALA A 381 20.84 -30.96 5.28
N ASP A 382 19.80 -31.53 4.67
CA ASP A 382 19.91 -32.74 3.84
C ASP A 382 20.79 -32.51 2.61
N SER A 383 20.61 -31.38 1.90
CA SER A 383 21.49 -31.02 0.77
C SER A 383 22.96 -30.90 1.16
N LEU A 384 23.24 -30.32 2.34
CA LEU A 384 24.61 -30.24 2.86
C LEU A 384 25.17 -31.60 3.28
N ASN A 385 24.33 -32.57 3.64
CA ASN A 385 24.76 -33.94 3.97
C ASN A 385 25.28 -34.66 2.72
N ASP A 386 24.60 -34.50 1.59
CA ASP A 386 25.06 -35.03 0.30
C ASP A 386 26.42 -34.42 -0.10
N VAL A 387 26.57 -33.10 0.07
CA VAL A 387 27.84 -32.38 -0.17
C VAL A 387 28.96 -32.90 0.74
N GLN A 388 28.68 -33.08 2.03
CA GLN A 388 29.66 -33.58 3.00
C GLN A 388 30.15 -34.99 2.62
N SER A 389 29.23 -35.88 2.21
CA SER A 389 29.56 -37.23 1.76
C SER A 389 30.49 -37.22 0.54
N LEU A 390 30.20 -36.38 -0.46
CA LEU A 390 31.03 -36.23 -1.65
C LEU A 390 32.42 -35.67 -1.32
N LEU A 391 32.48 -34.63 -0.49
CA LEU A 391 33.74 -34.02 -0.08
C LEU A 391 34.61 -35.00 0.73
N ASN A 392 34.01 -35.78 1.62
CA ASN A 392 34.71 -36.78 2.41
C ASN A 392 35.26 -37.93 1.53
N GLN A 393 34.52 -38.36 0.51
CA GLN A 393 35.04 -39.32 -0.47
C GLN A 393 36.23 -38.75 -1.26
N LEU A 394 36.19 -37.46 -1.59
CA LEU A 394 37.27 -36.78 -2.29
C LEU A 394 38.52 -36.66 -1.43
N CYS A 395 38.39 -36.25 -0.17
CA CYS A 395 39.52 -36.11 0.76
C CYS A 395 40.17 -37.44 1.16
N ASN A 396 39.46 -38.56 1.03
CA ASN A 396 39.96 -39.92 1.34
C ASN A 396 40.46 -40.69 0.11
N GLY A 397 40.66 -40.02 -1.03
CA GLY A 397 41.22 -40.65 -2.23
C GLY A 397 40.23 -41.56 -3.00
N GLY A 398 38.92 -41.39 -2.79
CA GLY A 398 37.88 -42.20 -3.45
C GLY A 398 37.80 -42.03 -4.98
N TYR A 399 38.52 -41.05 -5.53
CA TYR A 399 38.52 -40.71 -6.96
C TYR A 399 39.89 -40.83 -7.63
N ASN A 400 40.91 -41.39 -6.96
CA ASN A 400 42.30 -41.44 -7.44
C ASN A 400 42.45 -42.08 -8.83
N ASP A 401 41.60 -43.07 -9.16
CA ASP A 401 41.62 -43.77 -10.45
C ASP A 401 40.64 -43.20 -11.49
N GLN A 402 39.86 -42.15 -11.16
CA GLN A 402 38.71 -41.69 -11.94
C GLN A 402 38.61 -40.16 -12.03
N PRO A 403 39.53 -39.48 -12.73
CA PRO A 403 39.61 -38.01 -12.77
C PRO A 403 38.36 -37.32 -13.32
N GLN A 404 37.67 -37.93 -14.29
CA GLN A 404 36.39 -37.40 -14.80
C GLN A 404 35.27 -37.44 -13.75
N LYS A 405 35.29 -38.40 -12.83
CA LYS A 405 34.34 -38.44 -11.72
C LYS A 405 34.73 -37.48 -10.60
N ALA A 406 36.03 -37.25 -10.39
CA ALA A 406 36.53 -36.22 -9.49
C ALA A 406 36.05 -34.83 -9.92
N GLU A 407 36.22 -34.44 -11.20
CA GLU A 407 35.75 -33.14 -11.71
C GLU A 407 34.24 -32.95 -11.55
N LYS A 408 33.46 -34.01 -11.80
CA LYS A 408 32.01 -33.98 -11.60
C LYS A 408 31.64 -33.83 -10.13
N ALA A 409 32.30 -34.56 -9.23
CA ALA A 409 32.10 -34.46 -7.79
C ALA A 409 32.46 -33.06 -7.26
N ILE A 410 33.57 -32.48 -7.72
CA ILE A 410 33.99 -31.11 -7.39
C ILE A 410 32.91 -30.10 -7.80
N SER A 411 32.39 -30.24 -9.02
CA SER A 411 31.32 -29.36 -9.52
C SER A 411 30.02 -29.51 -8.69
N GLU A 412 29.66 -30.73 -8.30
CA GLU A 412 28.49 -31.00 -7.45
C GLU A 412 28.66 -30.44 -6.02
N ILE A 413 29.86 -30.53 -5.43
CA ILE A 413 30.20 -29.95 -4.13
C ILE A 413 30.07 -28.43 -4.17
N ILE A 414 30.73 -27.78 -5.13
CA ILE A 414 30.70 -26.31 -5.25
C ILE A 414 29.26 -25.82 -5.46
N ARG A 415 28.52 -26.47 -6.37
CA ARG A 415 27.12 -26.12 -6.65
C ARG A 415 26.24 -26.29 -5.41
N GLY A 416 26.34 -27.41 -4.69
CA GLY A 416 25.51 -27.67 -3.51
C GLY A 416 25.76 -26.66 -2.38
N VAL A 417 27.01 -26.30 -2.11
CA VAL A 417 27.34 -25.27 -1.10
C VAL A 417 26.79 -23.90 -1.49
N VAL A 418 26.99 -23.50 -2.76
CA VAL A 418 26.56 -22.18 -3.25
C VAL A 418 25.04 -22.07 -3.31
N GLU A 419 24.33 -23.10 -3.77
CA GLU A 419 22.85 -23.13 -3.80
C GLU A 419 22.26 -22.96 -2.40
N VAL A 420 22.70 -23.75 -1.42
CA VAL A 420 22.23 -23.62 -0.03
C VAL A 420 22.57 -22.23 0.52
N LYS A 421 23.78 -21.73 0.27
CA LYS A 421 24.20 -20.41 0.74
C LYS A 421 23.28 -19.31 0.20
N LEU A 422 23.04 -19.27 -1.10
CA LEU A 422 22.22 -18.26 -1.76
C LEU A 422 20.76 -18.31 -1.28
N ASP A 423 20.22 -19.51 -1.05
CA ASP A 423 18.86 -19.67 -0.52
C ASP A 423 18.74 -19.16 0.92
N LEU A 424 19.75 -19.38 1.75
CA LEU A 424 19.78 -18.84 3.12
C LEU A 424 19.94 -17.31 3.13
N GLU A 425 20.78 -16.75 2.27
CA GLU A 425 20.90 -15.30 2.07
C GLU A 425 19.56 -14.69 1.65
N HIS A 426 18.90 -15.31 0.67
CA HIS A 426 17.57 -14.90 0.22
C HIS A 426 16.55 -14.95 1.35
N LYS A 427 16.50 -16.04 2.12
CA LYS A 427 15.58 -16.18 3.27
C LYS A 427 15.86 -15.20 4.40
N LEU A 428 17.12 -14.82 4.62
CA LEU A 428 17.46 -13.78 5.59
C LEU A 428 17.02 -12.38 5.12
N GLU A 429 17.13 -12.11 3.82
CA GLU A 429 16.79 -10.80 3.24
C GLU A 429 15.28 -10.62 2.98
N HIS A 430 14.58 -11.70 2.61
CA HIS A 430 13.19 -11.67 2.14
C HIS A 430 12.22 -12.40 3.09
N GLY A 431 12.70 -13.03 4.16
CA GLY A 431 11.89 -13.70 5.18
C GLY A 431 12.09 -15.22 5.18
N LEU A 432 12.22 -15.81 6.37
CA LEU A 432 12.55 -17.24 6.56
C LEU A 432 11.50 -18.20 6.00
N CYS A 433 10.28 -17.70 5.79
CA CYS A 433 9.14 -18.41 5.21
C CYS A 433 9.03 -18.24 3.70
N SER A 434 10.00 -17.63 3.01
CA SER A 434 10.03 -17.56 1.55
C SER A 434 9.89 -18.97 0.96
N SER A 435 8.90 -19.11 0.08
CA SER A 435 8.59 -20.36 -0.62
C SER A 435 9.48 -20.57 -1.85
N PHE A 436 10.22 -19.54 -2.26
CA PHE A 436 11.06 -19.56 -3.45
C PHE A 436 12.52 -19.80 -3.08
N SER A 437 13.20 -20.57 -3.92
CA SER A 437 14.67 -20.58 -3.93
C SER A 437 15.19 -19.24 -4.49
N SER A 438 16.42 -18.88 -4.14
CA SER A 438 17.12 -17.69 -4.65
C SER A 438 17.19 -17.69 -6.18
N GLY A 439 17.43 -18.87 -6.78
CA GLY A 439 17.48 -19.04 -8.23
C GLY A 439 16.12 -18.80 -8.92
N GLU A 440 15.02 -19.28 -8.33
CA GLU A 440 13.68 -19.01 -8.85
C GLU A 440 13.30 -17.53 -8.74
N PHE A 441 13.69 -16.87 -7.65
CA PHE A 441 13.43 -15.46 -7.47
C PHE A 441 14.20 -14.60 -8.48
N GLU A 442 15.50 -14.84 -8.67
CA GLU A 442 16.29 -14.08 -9.64
C GLU A 442 15.83 -14.33 -11.09
N LEU A 443 15.39 -15.55 -11.42
CA LEU A 443 14.75 -15.83 -12.70
C LEU A 443 13.48 -14.98 -12.88
N ARG A 444 12.59 -14.96 -11.88
CA ARG A 444 11.35 -14.17 -11.92
C ARG A 444 11.63 -12.68 -12.02
N LYS A 445 12.58 -12.16 -11.25
CA LYS A 445 13.01 -10.75 -11.29
C LYS A 445 13.60 -10.36 -12.64
N SER A 446 14.45 -11.19 -13.22
CA SER A 446 15.02 -10.98 -14.56
C SER A 446 13.91 -10.93 -15.61
N VAL A 447 13.01 -11.91 -15.60
CA VAL A 447 11.87 -11.99 -16.54
C VAL A 447 10.92 -10.80 -16.36
N ALA A 448 10.58 -10.41 -15.14
CA ALA A 448 9.74 -9.25 -14.88
C ALA A 448 10.38 -7.95 -15.38
N THR A 449 11.67 -7.76 -15.16
CA THR A 449 12.41 -6.58 -15.65
C THR A 449 12.43 -6.51 -17.19
N ALA A 450 12.68 -7.65 -17.84
CA ALA A 450 12.61 -7.75 -19.31
C ALA A 450 11.19 -7.47 -19.82
N THR A 451 10.18 -8.00 -19.11
CA THR A 451 8.76 -7.80 -19.41
C THR A 451 8.39 -6.32 -19.41
N PHE A 452 8.83 -5.52 -18.42
CA PHE A 452 8.57 -4.07 -18.39
C PHE A 452 9.08 -3.36 -19.65
N THR A 453 10.30 -3.69 -20.07
CA THR A 453 10.90 -3.08 -21.26
C THR A 453 10.07 -3.39 -22.52
N GLN A 454 9.62 -4.64 -22.67
CA GLN A 454 8.80 -5.06 -23.80
C GLN A 454 7.38 -4.46 -23.73
N MET A 455 6.77 -4.41 -22.55
CA MET A 455 5.46 -3.79 -22.33
C MET A 455 5.45 -2.31 -22.71
N SER A 456 6.46 -1.54 -22.28
CA SER A 456 6.60 -0.14 -22.67
C SER A 456 6.71 0.06 -24.19
N LEU A 457 7.33 -0.88 -24.92
CA LEU A 457 7.35 -0.84 -26.39
C LEU A 457 5.96 -1.09 -26.99
N VAL A 458 5.22 -2.07 -26.46
CA VAL A 458 3.83 -2.34 -26.88
C VAL A 458 2.95 -1.12 -26.69
N GLU A 459 3.00 -0.48 -25.52
CA GLU A 459 2.26 0.75 -25.22
C GLU A 459 2.62 1.88 -26.19
N ASN A 460 3.91 2.05 -26.49
CA ASN A 460 4.36 3.05 -27.44
C ASN A 460 3.80 2.83 -28.84
N TYR A 461 3.83 1.60 -29.35
CA TYR A 461 3.24 1.27 -30.65
C TYR A 461 1.72 1.50 -30.67
N LEU A 462 1.00 1.05 -29.64
CA LEU A 462 -0.45 1.22 -29.56
C LEU A 462 -0.84 2.69 -29.47
N HIS A 463 -0.15 3.48 -28.65
CA HIS A 463 -0.37 4.92 -28.57
C HIS A 463 -0.05 5.63 -29.89
N GLN A 464 1.00 5.25 -30.63
CA GLN A 464 1.27 5.81 -31.96
C GLN A 464 0.10 5.57 -32.92
N ILE A 465 -0.43 4.33 -32.96
CA ILE A 465 -1.58 3.97 -33.79
C ILE A 465 -2.82 4.78 -33.40
N LEU A 466 -3.15 4.84 -32.11
CA LEU A 466 -4.34 5.56 -31.62
C LEU A 466 -4.27 7.06 -31.91
N ARG A 467 -3.11 7.68 -31.68
CA ARG A 467 -2.90 9.10 -32.00
C ARG A 467 -3.07 9.34 -33.50
N ARG A 468 -2.50 8.48 -34.35
CA ARG A 468 -2.63 8.59 -35.81
C ARG A 468 -4.08 8.44 -36.26
N LYS A 469 -4.79 7.45 -35.76
CA LYS A 469 -6.21 7.23 -36.08
C LYS A 469 -7.09 8.37 -35.60
N ALA A 470 -6.85 8.92 -34.41
CA ALA A 470 -7.55 10.10 -33.90
C ALA A 470 -7.32 11.33 -34.80
N LEU A 471 -6.07 11.56 -35.23
CA LEU A 471 -5.74 12.64 -36.15
C LEU A 471 -6.39 12.46 -37.52
N LYS A 472 -6.33 11.24 -38.07
CA LYS A 472 -6.98 10.89 -39.33
C LYS A 472 -8.50 11.11 -39.25
N SER A 473 -9.13 10.63 -38.17
CA SER A 473 -10.58 10.78 -37.96
C SER A 473 -10.98 12.25 -37.81
N ALA A 474 -10.18 13.07 -37.12
CA ALA A 474 -10.41 14.50 -37.02
C ALA A 474 -10.23 15.24 -38.37
N LEU A 475 -9.55 14.63 -39.34
CA LEU A 475 -9.33 15.14 -40.69
C LEU A 475 -10.25 14.51 -41.76
N ASP A 476 -11.12 13.56 -41.40
CA ASP A 476 -12.04 12.91 -42.36
C ASP A 476 -13.01 13.91 -43.01
N LYS A 477 -13.34 15.00 -42.29
CA LYS A 477 -14.08 16.15 -42.79
C LYS A 477 -13.41 17.44 -42.34
N LYS A 478 -13.53 18.48 -43.16
CA LYS A 478 -13.04 19.82 -42.79
C LYS A 478 -13.76 20.31 -41.53
N PRO A 479 -13.05 20.72 -40.47
CA PRO A 479 -13.64 21.12 -39.20
C PRO A 479 -14.27 22.52 -39.34
N LEU A 480 -15.59 22.58 -39.44
CA LEU A 480 -16.34 23.83 -39.64
C LEU A 480 -16.97 24.36 -38.35
N ASP A 481 -17.12 23.51 -37.34
CA ASP A 481 -17.70 23.84 -36.04
C ASP A 481 -16.63 23.81 -34.93
N PRO A 482 -16.84 24.55 -33.82
CA PRO A 482 -15.86 24.64 -32.73
C PRO A 482 -15.49 23.29 -32.10
N GLU A 483 -16.39 22.31 -32.10
CA GLU A 483 -16.14 20.99 -31.53
C GLU A 483 -15.20 20.17 -32.42
N SER A 484 -15.41 20.18 -33.73
CA SER A 484 -14.53 19.54 -34.72
C SER A 484 -13.15 20.20 -34.77
N ILE A 485 -13.07 21.52 -34.61
CA ILE A 485 -11.79 22.25 -34.52
C ILE A 485 -11.03 21.80 -33.27
N MET A 486 -11.70 21.77 -32.12
CA MET A 486 -11.11 21.32 -30.87
C MET A 486 -10.67 19.85 -30.92
N ARG A 487 -11.43 18.97 -31.57
CA ARG A 487 -11.02 17.57 -31.79
C ARG A 487 -9.74 17.48 -32.64
N LEU A 488 -9.62 18.30 -33.68
CA LEU A 488 -8.43 18.35 -34.53
C LEU A 488 -7.22 18.91 -33.79
N THR A 489 -7.37 20.02 -33.05
CA THR A 489 -6.25 20.61 -32.29
C THR A 489 -5.78 19.67 -31.18
N LEU A 490 -6.69 19.00 -30.47
CA LEU A 490 -6.34 17.96 -29.49
C LEU A 490 -5.58 16.78 -30.12
N ALA A 491 -6.01 16.30 -31.29
CA ALA A 491 -5.35 15.21 -31.99
C ALA A 491 -3.93 15.60 -32.49
N LEU A 492 -3.78 16.82 -32.98
CA LEU A 492 -2.49 17.38 -33.40
C LEU A 492 -1.54 17.58 -32.21
N GLN A 493 -2.03 18.09 -31.08
CA GLN A 493 -1.25 18.25 -29.86
C GLN A 493 -0.71 16.90 -29.35
N ARG A 494 -1.51 15.84 -29.41
CA ARG A 494 -1.07 14.48 -29.05
C ARG A 494 0.08 13.96 -29.93
N HIS A 495 0.21 14.41 -31.18
CA HIS A 495 1.32 14.06 -32.09
C HIS A 495 2.53 14.99 -31.95
N LEU A 496 2.30 16.29 -31.97
CA LEU A 496 3.35 17.31 -31.99
C LEU A 496 4.13 17.40 -30.65
N ASN A 497 3.58 16.87 -29.56
CA ASN A 497 4.24 16.82 -28.25
C ASN A 497 5.34 15.74 -28.11
N LYS A 498 5.62 14.91 -29.14
CA LYS A 498 6.66 13.86 -29.07
C LYS A 498 7.99 14.20 -29.78
N SER A 499 8.13 15.37 -30.42
CA SER A 499 9.39 15.77 -31.08
C SER A 499 9.62 17.29 -31.05
N ASP A 500 10.81 17.71 -30.63
CA ASP A 500 11.15 19.12 -30.34
C ASP A 500 11.52 19.97 -31.56
N LYS A 501 11.44 19.41 -32.77
CA LYS A 501 11.82 20.09 -34.01
C LYS A 501 10.85 19.74 -35.14
N GLY A 502 10.38 20.76 -35.87
CA GLY A 502 9.59 20.60 -37.11
C GLY A 502 8.14 21.09 -37.02
N HIS A 503 7.60 21.45 -38.19
CA HIS A 503 6.21 21.89 -38.42
C HIS A 503 5.75 23.12 -37.60
N GLU A 504 6.62 24.13 -37.48
CA GLU A 504 6.34 25.35 -36.70
C GLU A 504 5.10 26.11 -37.20
N GLU A 505 4.87 26.13 -38.52
CA GLU A 505 3.66 26.71 -39.10
C GLU A 505 2.38 25.99 -38.64
N LEU A 506 2.41 24.66 -38.55
CA LEU A 506 1.29 23.85 -38.05
C LEU A 506 1.09 24.07 -36.55
N ARG A 507 2.18 24.14 -35.77
CA ARG A 507 2.11 24.46 -34.34
C ARG A 507 1.50 25.83 -34.10
N GLN A 508 1.87 26.82 -34.92
CA GLN A 508 1.28 28.15 -34.85
C GLN A 508 -0.22 28.11 -35.19
N ALA A 509 -0.61 27.45 -36.27
CA ALA A 509 -2.02 27.31 -36.64
C ALA A 509 -2.86 26.59 -35.54
N VAL A 510 -2.28 25.59 -34.86
CA VAL A 510 -2.91 24.94 -33.69
C VAL A 510 -3.05 25.92 -32.52
N ARG A 511 -2.02 26.74 -32.24
CA ARG A 511 -2.08 27.77 -31.19
C ARG A 511 -3.15 28.81 -31.50
N ASP A 512 -3.20 29.31 -32.74
CA ASP A 512 -4.18 30.32 -33.17
C ASP A 512 -5.62 29.78 -33.05
N ALA A 513 -5.83 28.52 -33.43
CA ALA A 513 -7.11 27.84 -33.25
C ALA A 513 -7.53 27.65 -31.79
N ASP A 514 -6.61 27.27 -30.90
CA ASP A 514 -6.89 27.15 -29.46
C ASP A 514 -7.14 28.50 -28.78
N ASN A 515 -6.60 29.59 -29.34
CA ASN A 515 -6.82 30.97 -28.89
C ASN A 515 -8.15 31.56 -29.37
N GLY A 516 -8.93 30.80 -30.15
CA GLY A 516 -10.24 31.22 -30.63
C GLY A 516 -10.23 31.97 -31.97
N ASP A 517 -9.09 32.06 -32.67
CA ASP A 517 -8.97 32.65 -34.01
C ASP A 517 -8.43 31.62 -35.04
N PRO A 518 -9.17 30.53 -35.32
CA PRO A 518 -8.70 29.50 -36.24
C PRO A 518 -8.76 29.98 -37.69
N ASP A 519 -7.61 30.07 -38.37
CA ASP A 519 -7.58 29.94 -39.83
C ASP A 519 -7.82 28.46 -40.19
N ILE A 520 -9.10 28.10 -40.34
CA ILE A 520 -9.55 26.73 -40.60
C ILE A 520 -8.91 26.17 -41.89
N ASP A 521 -8.71 27.00 -42.91
CA ASP A 521 -8.18 26.59 -44.20
C ASP A 521 -6.68 26.30 -44.12
N LEU A 522 -5.96 27.12 -43.35
CA LEU A 522 -4.55 26.92 -43.05
C LEU A 522 -4.32 25.71 -42.14
N LEU A 523 -5.08 25.62 -41.04
CA LEU A 523 -4.99 24.52 -40.08
C LEU A 523 -5.28 23.17 -40.76
N TYR A 524 -6.38 23.08 -41.51
CA TYR A 524 -6.77 21.84 -42.19
C TYR A 524 -5.74 21.39 -43.22
N ARG A 525 -5.19 22.33 -44.01
CA ARG A 525 -4.17 22.02 -45.02
C ARG A 525 -2.87 21.56 -44.39
N LEU A 526 -2.34 22.31 -43.42
CA LEU A 526 -1.09 21.96 -42.74
C LEU A 526 -1.22 20.66 -41.95
N ALA A 527 -2.37 20.39 -41.34
CA ALA A 527 -2.64 19.14 -40.64
C ALA A 527 -2.75 17.95 -41.59
N SER A 528 -3.35 18.14 -42.77
CA SER A 528 -3.40 17.12 -43.83
C SER A 528 -2.01 16.83 -44.38
N ASP A 529 -1.23 17.87 -44.70
CA ASP A 529 0.16 17.73 -45.16
C ASP A 529 1.04 17.04 -44.12
N TYR A 530 0.81 17.34 -42.83
CA TYR A 530 1.50 16.67 -41.72
C TYR A 530 1.13 15.19 -41.61
N LEU A 531 -0.17 14.85 -41.71
CA LEU A 531 -0.63 13.46 -41.72
C LEU A 531 0.01 12.66 -42.88
N ASP A 532 0.18 13.29 -44.05
CA ASP A 532 0.84 12.71 -45.22
C ASP A 532 2.36 12.57 -45.05
N GLN A 533 2.99 13.48 -44.30
CA GLN A 533 4.43 13.50 -44.00
C GLN A 533 4.85 12.55 -42.88
N LEU A 534 3.91 12.05 -42.06
CA LEU A 534 4.17 11.01 -41.05
C LEU A 534 4.62 9.70 -41.72
N LYS A 535 5.90 9.64 -42.10
CA LYS A 535 6.61 8.44 -42.53
C LYS A 535 6.89 7.58 -41.31
N ASP A 536 5.93 6.76 -40.91
CA ASP A 536 6.13 5.81 -39.82
C ASP A 536 5.60 4.42 -40.16
N THR A 537 6.15 3.45 -39.42
CA THR A 537 5.83 2.01 -39.48
C THR A 537 4.33 1.82 -39.73
N PRO A 538 3.90 1.17 -40.84
CA PRO A 538 2.48 0.99 -41.13
C PRO A 538 1.77 0.42 -39.91
N ASP A 539 0.55 0.86 -39.58
CA ASP A 539 -0.18 0.40 -38.39
C ASP A 539 -0.19 -1.14 -38.30
N ARG A 540 -0.29 -1.81 -39.46
CA ARG A 540 -0.18 -3.27 -39.59
C ARG A 540 1.15 -3.85 -39.09
N LYS A 541 2.27 -3.18 -39.37
CA LYS A 541 3.61 -3.55 -38.91
C LYS A 541 3.80 -3.23 -37.41
N ALA A 542 3.29 -2.11 -36.92
CA ALA A 542 3.32 -1.78 -35.49
C ALA A 542 2.51 -2.79 -34.68
N ILE A 543 1.30 -3.13 -35.13
CA ILE A 543 0.48 -4.19 -34.51
C ILE A 543 1.19 -5.55 -34.57
N SER A 544 1.82 -5.91 -35.70
CA SER A 544 2.56 -7.18 -35.76
C SER A 544 3.72 -7.25 -34.78
N LEU A 545 4.43 -6.14 -34.56
CA LEU A 545 5.50 -6.05 -33.57
C LEU A 545 4.95 -6.14 -32.14
N SER A 546 3.82 -5.47 -31.85
CA SER A 546 3.14 -5.59 -30.57
C SER A 546 2.70 -7.03 -30.29
N LEU A 547 2.12 -7.74 -31.28
CA LEU A 547 1.71 -9.13 -31.12
C LEU A 547 2.90 -10.07 -30.89
N GLN A 548 4.02 -9.84 -31.58
CA GLN A 548 5.25 -10.59 -31.34
C GLN A 548 5.76 -10.39 -29.90
N LEU A 549 5.84 -9.13 -29.45
CA LEU A 549 6.27 -8.81 -28.08
C LEU A 549 5.35 -9.44 -27.03
N LEU A 550 4.03 -9.37 -27.21
CA LEU A 550 3.08 -10.02 -26.29
C LEU A 550 3.27 -11.54 -26.24
N THR A 551 3.60 -12.17 -27.36
CA THR A 551 3.91 -13.61 -27.41
C THR A 551 5.20 -13.93 -26.64
N GLU A 552 6.25 -13.11 -26.83
CA GLU A 552 7.52 -13.25 -26.12
C GLU A 552 7.34 -13.05 -24.60
N ILE A 553 6.59 -12.04 -24.19
CA ILE A 553 6.27 -11.77 -22.77
C ILE A 553 5.53 -12.97 -22.16
N ALA A 554 4.44 -13.43 -22.78
CA ALA A 554 3.65 -14.54 -22.25
C ALA A 554 4.50 -15.83 -22.10
N GLY A 555 5.35 -16.11 -23.09
CA GLY A 555 6.27 -17.24 -23.05
C GLY A 555 7.31 -17.12 -21.94
N ALA A 556 7.91 -15.94 -21.76
CA ALA A 556 8.90 -15.69 -20.71
C ALA A 556 8.29 -15.80 -19.31
N LEU A 557 7.10 -15.24 -19.09
CA LEU A 557 6.36 -15.36 -17.83
C LEU A 557 6.02 -16.82 -17.51
N SER A 558 5.50 -17.58 -18.48
CA SER A 558 5.22 -19.00 -18.29
C SER A 558 6.48 -19.81 -17.98
N PHE A 559 7.62 -19.50 -18.62
CA PHE A 559 8.90 -20.17 -18.36
C PHE A 559 9.40 -19.95 -16.92
N ALA A 560 9.18 -18.75 -16.36
CA ALA A 560 9.51 -18.44 -14.97
C ALA A 560 8.48 -18.94 -13.93
N GLY A 561 7.53 -19.77 -14.35
CA GLY A 561 6.46 -20.29 -13.48
C GLY A 561 5.39 -19.26 -13.11
N MET A 562 5.31 -18.14 -13.83
CA MET A 562 4.29 -17.09 -13.68
C MET A 562 3.15 -17.32 -14.69
N ALA A 563 2.47 -18.46 -14.54
CA ALA A 563 1.48 -18.92 -15.51
C ALA A 563 0.20 -18.06 -15.55
N ARG A 564 -0.20 -17.48 -14.41
CA ARG A 564 -1.39 -16.62 -14.33
C ARG A 564 -1.16 -15.30 -15.06
N GLU A 565 0.01 -14.71 -14.83
CA GLU A 565 0.48 -13.48 -15.45
C GLU A 565 0.61 -13.66 -16.97
N GLY A 566 1.19 -14.79 -17.40
CA GLY A 566 1.27 -15.15 -18.82
C GLY A 566 -0.11 -15.27 -19.48
N LEU A 567 -1.11 -15.83 -18.78
CA LEU A 567 -2.47 -15.99 -19.29
C LEU A 567 -3.19 -14.64 -19.52
N VAL A 568 -2.99 -13.67 -18.63
CA VAL A 568 -3.51 -12.30 -18.81
C VAL A 568 -2.93 -11.66 -20.08
N ILE A 569 -1.62 -11.80 -20.29
CA ILE A 569 -0.96 -11.30 -21.50
C ILE A 569 -1.46 -12.03 -22.77
N GLU A 570 -1.69 -13.34 -22.70
CA GLU A 570 -2.30 -14.09 -23.81
C GLU A 570 -3.72 -13.58 -24.18
N GLN A 571 -4.55 -13.25 -23.19
CA GLN A 571 -5.88 -12.70 -23.43
C GLN A 571 -5.80 -11.32 -24.11
N CYS A 572 -4.90 -10.45 -23.64
CA CYS A 572 -4.58 -9.18 -24.28
C CYS A 572 -4.11 -9.37 -25.74
N HIS A 573 -3.26 -10.37 -26.01
CA HIS A 573 -2.81 -10.75 -27.35
C HIS A 573 -3.96 -11.23 -28.25
N LYS A 574 -4.86 -12.09 -27.74
CA LYS A 574 -6.02 -12.60 -28.48
C LYS A 574 -6.93 -11.47 -28.92
N TRP A 575 -7.24 -10.55 -28.02
CA TRP A 575 -8.06 -9.38 -28.34
C TRP A 575 -7.38 -8.49 -29.39
N LEU A 576 -6.10 -8.14 -29.21
CA LEU A 576 -5.40 -7.28 -30.16
C LEU A 576 -5.34 -7.92 -31.56
N THR A 577 -5.22 -9.26 -31.63
CA THR A 577 -5.30 -10.02 -32.89
C THR A 577 -6.68 -9.88 -33.56
N ALA A 578 -7.76 -10.02 -32.79
CA ALA A 578 -9.12 -9.89 -33.31
C ALA A 578 -9.41 -8.45 -33.76
N ALA A 579 -9.09 -7.47 -32.93
CA ALA A 579 -9.25 -6.04 -33.22
C ALA A 579 -8.42 -5.62 -34.44
N SER A 580 -7.22 -6.18 -34.63
CA SER A 580 -6.40 -5.96 -35.82
C SER A 580 -7.08 -6.45 -37.10
N LYS A 581 -7.64 -7.66 -37.08
CA LYS A 581 -8.36 -8.23 -38.24
C LYS A 581 -9.61 -7.44 -38.60
N ALA A 582 -10.33 -6.93 -37.59
CA ALA A 582 -11.51 -6.08 -37.77
C ALA A 582 -11.18 -4.62 -38.14
N GLY A 583 -9.90 -4.22 -38.11
CA GLY A 583 -9.48 -2.82 -38.34
C GLY A 583 -9.83 -1.87 -37.18
N SER A 584 -10.28 -2.39 -36.04
CA SER A 584 -11.02 -1.68 -35.00
C SER A 584 -10.19 -1.30 -33.76
N VAL A 585 -8.87 -1.20 -33.86
CA VAL A 585 -8.07 -0.68 -32.73
C VAL A 585 -8.37 0.82 -32.57
N HIS A 586 -9.26 1.18 -31.65
CA HIS A 586 -9.69 2.55 -31.33
C HIS A 586 -9.62 2.78 -29.81
N GLU A 587 -9.74 4.05 -29.39
CA GLU A 587 -9.77 4.42 -27.98
C GLU A 587 -11.21 4.23 -27.44
N ASP A 588 -11.60 2.96 -27.26
CA ASP A 588 -12.92 2.51 -26.81
C ASP A 588 -12.84 1.75 -25.47
N ASP A 589 -13.97 1.31 -24.93
CA ASP A 589 -14.02 0.60 -23.65
C ASP A 589 -13.23 -0.73 -23.68
N ALA A 590 -13.13 -1.39 -24.85
CA ALA A 590 -12.31 -2.58 -25.01
C ALA A 590 -10.82 -2.27 -24.89
N PHE A 591 -10.34 -1.17 -25.50
CA PHE A 591 -8.97 -0.71 -25.30
C PHE A 591 -8.70 -0.28 -23.85
N ARG A 592 -9.69 0.29 -23.14
CA ARG A 592 -9.56 0.62 -21.71
C ARG A 592 -9.41 -0.64 -20.86
N CYS A 593 -10.19 -1.69 -21.12
CA CYS A 593 -10.01 -3.00 -20.46
C CYS A 593 -8.60 -3.57 -20.72
N PHE A 594 -8.08 -3.45 -21.95
CA PHE A 594 -6.72 -3.86 -22.28
C PHE A 594 -5.69 -3.07 -21.48
N ALA A 595 -5.79 -1.73 -21.47
CA ALA A 595 -4.87 -0.85 -20.77
C ALA A 595 -4.89 -1.08 -19.25
N ASP A 596 -6.08 -1.26 -18.67
CA ASP A 596 -6.24 -1.59 -17.25
C ASP A 596 -5.60 -2.95 -16.93
N ALA A 597 -5.87 -4.00 -17.72
CA ALA A 597 -5.22 -5.30 -17.51
C ALA A 597 -3.69 -5.21 -17.59
N PHE A 598 -3.17 -4.45 -18.56
CA PHE A 598 -1.74 -4.20 -18.73
C PHE A 598 -1.12 -3.51 -17.51
N ALA A 599 -1.74 -2.42 -17.04
CA ALA A 599 -1.28 -1.66 -15.89
C ALA A 599 -1.33 -2.47 -14.59
N GLN A 600 -2.37 -3.31 -14.41
CA GLN A 600 -2.49 -4.16 -13.23
C GLN A 600 -1.45 -5.29 -13.23
N ILE A 601 -1.15 -5.90 -14.38
CA ILE A 601 -0.03 -6.84 -14.50
C ILE A 601 1.30 -6.15 -14.21
N GLU A 602 1.52 -4.96 -14.73
CA GLU A 602 2.74 -4.21 -14.46
C GLU A 602 2.92 -3.96 -12.96
N MET A 603 1.86 -3.49 -12.30
CA MET A 603 1.87 -3.24 -10.85
C MET A 603 2.07 -4.52 -10.04
N HIS A 604 1.41 -5.62 -10.42
CA HIS A 604 1.58 -6.94 -9.80
C HIS A 604 3.02 -7.42 -9.91
N LEU A 605 3.60 -7.38 -11.11
CA LEU A 605 4.97 -7.80 -11.36
C LEU A 605 5.96 -6.92 -10.58
N GLN A 606 5.79 -5.59 -10.59
CA GLN A 606 6.66 -4.67 -9.85
C GLN A 606 6.65 -4.99 -8.36
N ARG A 607 5.45 -5.18 -7.78
CA ARG A 607 5.30 -5.52 -6.37
C ARG A 607 5.90 -6.89 -6.04
N SER A 608 5.66 -7.90 -6.87
CA SER A 608 6.21 -9.25 -6.68
C SER A 608 7.75 -9.31 -6.75
N VAL A 609 8.38 -8.38 -7.50
CA VAL A 609 9.84 -8.27 -7.57
C VAL A 609 10.41 -7.49 -6.39
N ILE A 610 9.71 -6.45 -5.94
CA ILE A 610 10.13 -5.63 -4.79
C ILE A 610 9.95 -6.40 -3.47
N ASP A 611 8.90 -7.21 -3.40
CA ASP A 611 8.53 -8.05 -2.27
C ASP A 611 7.90 -9.38 -2.76
N PRO A 612 8.68 -10.47 -2.89
CA PRO A 612 8.19 -11.78 -3.33
C PRO A 612 7.17 -12.45 -2.40
N LEU A 613 6.96 -11.90 -1.20
CA LEU A 613 5.97 -12.37 -0.24
C LEU A 613 4.74 -11.45 -0.14
N ASP A 614 4.66 -10.38 -0.94
CA ASP A 614 3.49 -9.49 -0.99
C ASP A 614 2.25 -10.25 -1.49
N ASP A 615 1.10 -10.02 -0.84
CA ASP A 615 -0.17 -10.59 -1.28
C ASP A 615 -0.75 -9.72 -2.40
N THR A 616 -0.18 -9.89 -3.59
CA THR A 616 -0.66 -9.22 -4.78
C THR A 616 -1.87 -9.92 -5.39
N SER A 617 -2.49 -10.89 -4.70
CA SER A 617 -3.63 -11.67 -5.20
C SER A 617 -4.76 -10.77 -5.68
N HIS A 618 -5.08 -9.69 -4.96
CA HIS A 618 -6.12 -8.76 -5.40
C HIS A 618 -5.77 -8.06 -6.71
N VAL A 619 -4.49 -7.69 -6.90
CA VAL A 619 -4.00 -7.00 -8.09
C VAL A 619 -4.05 -7.92 -9.31
N ILE A 620 -3.53 -9.14 -9.18
CA ILE A 620 -3.60 -10.13 -10.27
C ILE A 620 -5.03 -10.55 -10.57
N ASN A 621 -5.90 -10.69 -9.56
CA ASN A 621 -7.32 -11.01 -9.77
C ASN A 621 -8.02 -9.88 -10.55
N LEU A 622 -7.69 -8.62 -10.28
CA LEU A 622 -8.23 -7.49 -11.04
C LEU A 622 -7.70 -7.49 -12.48
N ALA A 623 -6.43 -7.80 -12.70
CA ALA A 623 -5.86 -7.95 -14.04
C ALA A 623 -6.57 -9.05 -14.85
N GLU A 624 -6.77 -10.23 -14.23
CA GLU A 624 -7.51 -11.35 -14.81
C GLU A 624 -8.97 -10.98 -15.11
N GLN A 625 -9.62 -10.26 -14.22
CA GLN A 625 -10.98 -9.77 -14.45
C GLN A 625 -11.05 -8.87 -15.68
N ARG A 626 -10.14 -7.88 -15.78
CA ARG A 626 -10.09 -6.95 -16.91
C ARG A 626 -9.75 -7.63 -18.23
N ALA A 627 -8.85 -8.60 -18.21
CA ALA A 627 -8.51 -9.36 -19.41
C ALA A 627 -9.62 -10.34 -19.84
N SER A 628 -10.36 -10.91 -18.89
CA SER A 628 -11.55 -11.73 -19.18
C SER A 628 -12.69 -10.92 -19.80
N GLU A 629 -12.83 -9.64 -19.43
CA GLU A 629 -13.78 -8.72 -20.09
C GLU A 629 -13.48 -8.55 -21.60
N LEU A 630 -12.22 -8.72 -22.03
CA LEU A 630 -11.84 -8.66 -23.44
C LEU A 630 -12.47 -9.75 -24.30
N ASP A 631 -12.71 -10.94 -23.74
CA ASP A 631 -13.33 -12.05 -24.48
C ASP A 631 -14.74 -11.71 -24.96
N LYS A 632 -15.49 -10.89 -24.21
CA LYS A 632 -16.82 -10.39 -24.61
C LYS A 632 -16.73 -9.54 -25.87
N TRP A 633 -15.75 -8.64 -25.92
CA TRP A 633 -15.53 -7.75 -27.06
C TRP A 633 -15.06 -8.51 -28.32
N ILE A 634 -14.32 -9.61 -28.16
CA ILE A 634 -13.91 -10.47 -29.30
C ILE A 634 -15.13 -11.09 -30.01
N ILE A 635 -16.15 -11.49 -29.24
CA ILE A 635 -17.40 -12.05 -29.78
C ILE A 635 -18.15 -10.99 -30.60
N GLU A 636 -18.26 -9.77 -30.07
CA GLU A 636 -18.90 -8.65 -30.76
C GLU A 636 -18.18 -8.28 -32.06
N LEU A 637 -16.84 -8.24 -32.04
CA LEU A 637 -16.00 -8.01 -33.21
C LEU A 637 -16.17 -9.08 -34.30
N SER A 638 -16.36 -10.35 -33.90
CA SER A 638 -16.57 -11.46 -34.84
C SER A 638 -17.96 -11.41 -35.50
N SER A 639 -18.97 -10.86 -34.82
CA SER A 639 -20.32 -10.71 -35.38
C SER A 639 -20.43 -9.60 -36.44
N GLY A 640 -19.52 -8.62 -36.42
CA GLY A 640 -19.50 -7.51 -37.38
C GLY A 640 -18.72 -7.77 -38.67
N ALA A 641 -17.89 -8.81 -38.73
CA ALA A 641 -17.06 -9.11 -39.90
C ALA A 641 -17.85 -9.63 -41.12
N ASP A 642 -19.05 -10.18 -40.92
CA ASP A 642 -19.90 -10.76 -41.98
C ASP A 642 -20.89 -9.76 -42.62
N VAL A 643 -20.95 -8.49 -42.18
CA VAL A 643 -21.96 -7.51 -42.67
C VAL A 643 -21.33 -6.34 -43.45
N ALA A 644 -20.09 -6.46 -43.90
CA ALA A 644 -19.44 -5.43 -44.71
C ALA A 644 -19.84 -5.44 -46.21
N VAL A 645 -21.14 -5.45 -46.53
CA VAL A 645 -21.70 -4.92 -47.80
C VAL A 645 -23.15 -4.49 -47.54
N VAL A 646 -23.42 -3.19 -47.39
CA VAL A 646 -24.51 -2.39 -48.01
C VAL A 646 -24.58 -1.02 -47.30
N ALA A 647 -24.72 0.00 -48.12
CA ALA A 647 -24.64 1.44 -47.88
C ALA A 647 -25.74 2.06 -46.99
N ASP A 648 -25.41 3.27 -46.52
CA ASP A 648 -26.29 4.42 -46.19
C ASP A 648 -27.58 4.16 -45.39
N ALA A 649 -27.56 4.52 -44.11
CA ALA A 649 -28.77 4.94 -43.39
C ALA A 649 -28.46 6.00 -42.32
N LYS A 650 -29.20 7.11 -42.40
CA LYS A 650 -29.23 8.25 -41.47
C LYS A 650 -29.53 7.83 -40.03
N ILE A 651 -28.82 8.44 -39.08
CA ILE A 651 -29.16 8.42 -37.64
C ILE A 651 -30.08 9.62 -37.35
N PRO A 652 -31.23 9.45 -36.65
CA PRO A 652 -32.07 10.58 -36.24
C PRO A 652 -31.43 11.36 -35.10
N ALA A 653 -31.48 12.69 -35.20
CA ALA A 653 -31.13 13.63 -34.15
C ALA A 653 -32.27 13.69 -33.11
N ASP A 654 -32.01 13.24 -31.89
CA ASP A 654 -32.53 13.81 -30.65
C ASP A 654 -31.94 13.07 -29.43
N THR A 655 -30.86 13.63 -28.86
CA THR A 655 -30.46 13.42 -27.47
C THR A 655 -29.93 14.77 -26.95
N PRO A 656 -30.42 15.31 -25.81
CA PRO A 656 -29.99 16.61 -25.33
C PRO A 656 -28.51 16.61 -24.94
N ALA A 657 -27.75 17.51 -25.57
CA ALA A 657 -26.39 17.83 -25.18
C ALA A 657 -26.37 18.57 -23.85
N LEU A 658 -25.74 17.98 -22.84
CA LEU A 658 -24.92 18.62 -21.80
C LEU A 658 -24.04 17.52 -21.20
N GLN A 659 -22.92 17.19 -21.86
CA GLN A 659 -21.84 16.44 -21.21
C GLN A 659 -21.08 17.40 -20.28
N GLU A 660 -21.23 17.22 -18.97
CA GLU A 660 -20.30 17.77 -18.00
C GLU A 660 -18.87 17.30 -18.34
N LYS A 661 -17.93 18.25 -18.48
CA LYS A 661 -16.50 17.95 -18.56
C LYS A 661 -16.14 17.08 -17.35
N ALA A 662 -15.61 15.88 -17.56
CA ALA A 662 -15.19 15.02 -16.46
C ALA A 662 -13.96 15.64 -15.77
N TYR A 663 -14.20 16.31 -14.63
CA TYR A 663 -13.18 16.89 -13.77
C TYR A 663 -12.42 15.79 -13.02
N VAL A 664 -11.09 15.95 -12.88
CA VAL A 664 -10.33 15.15 -11.91
C VAL A 664 -10.81 15.56 -10.53
N LYS A 665 -11.40 14.60 -9.81
CA LYS A 665 -11.84 14.76 -8.44
C LYS A 665 -10.90 13.98 -7.54
N ASP A 666 -10.61 14.52 -6.37
CA ASP A 666 -9.97 13.74 -5.33
C ASP A 666 -10.87 12.56 -4.95
N SER A 667 -10.22 11.43 -4.71
CA SER A 667 -10.82 10.32 -3.99
C SER A 667 -10.73 10.62 -2.49
N ASP A 668 -11.52 9.95 -1.68
CA ASP A 668 -11.42 10.11 -0.23
C ASP A 668 -10.01 9.70 0.25
N ILE A 669 -9.22 10.69 0.69
CA ILE A 669 -7.91 10.43 1.31
C ILE A 669 -8.17 9.78 2.65
N PRO A 670 -7.77 8.52 2.87
CA PRO A 670 -8.02 7.84 4.13
C PRO A 670 -7.39 8.63 5.28
N ALA A 671 -8.14 8.81 6.37
CA ALA A 671 -7.72 9.66 7.50
C ALA A 671 -6.38 9.22 8.11
N GLU A 672 -6.06 7.92 8.01
CA GLU A 672 -4.80 7.29 8.43
C GLU A 672 -3.57 7.70 7.60
N PHE A 673 -3.73 7.98 6.30
CA PHE A 673 -2.64 8.46 5.45
C PHE A 673 -2.57 9.98 5.40
N ARG A 674 -3.63 10.69 5.79
CA ARG A 674 -3.76 12.14 5.66
C ARG A 674 -2.69 12.92 6.42
N GLU A 675 -2.47 12.61 7.69
CA GLU A 675 -1.46 13.34 8.50
C GLU A 675 -0.03 13.06 8.02
N VAL A 676 0.30 11.80 7.71
CA VAL A 676 1.61 11.40 7.18
C VAL A 676 1.86 12.01 5.80
N PHE A 677 0.87 11.95 4.91
CA PHE A 677 0.92 12.59 3.61
C PHE A 677 1.11 14.10 3.72
N ILE A 678 0.44 14.77 4.66
CA ILE A 678 0.61 16.20 4.90
C ILE A 678 2.01 16.50 5.43
N GLU A 679 2.53 15.74 6.39
CA GLU A 679 3.88 15.93 6.94
C GLU A 679 4.96 15.72 5.86
N GLU A 680 4.89 14.63 5.08
CA GLU A 680 5.80 14.38 3.96
C GLU A 680 5.67 15.45 2.88
N SER A 681 4.44 15.89 2.59
CA SER A 681 4.18 16.97 1.65
C SER A 681 4.70 18.31 2.18
N GLU A 682 4.61 18.61 3.47
CA GLU A 682 5.15 19.82 4.11
C GLU A 682 6.70 19.82 4.02
N GLU A 683 7.36 18.69 4.22
CA GLU A 683 8.81 18.53 4.03
C GLU A 683 9.21 18.71 2.56
N LEU A 684 8.50 18.06 1.63
CA LEU A 684 8.73 18.21 0.19
C LEU A 684 8.49 19.64 -0.29
N VAL A 685 7.48 20.32 0.25
CA VAL A 685 7.19 21.73 -0.04
C VAL A 685 8.27 22.65 0.51
N ALA A 686 8.77 22.39 1.72
CA ALA A 686 9.88 23.16 2.30
C ALA A 686 11.14 23.04 1.44
N GLU A 687 11.47 21.82 1.00
CA GLU A 687 12.61 21.58 0.12
C GLU A 687 12.41 22.17 -1.28
N LEU A 688 11.22 22.02 -1.88
CA LEU A 688 10.87 22.67 -3.15
C LEU A 688 10.96 24.19 -3.07
N THR A 689 10.55 24.80 -1.96
CA THR A 689 10.65 26.25 -1.73
C THR A 689 12.11 26.69 -1.68
N ARG A 690 12.97 25.90 -1.04
CA ARG A 690 14.42 26.16 -0.97
C ARG A 690 15.08 26.01 -2.34
N LEU A 691 14.75 24.95 -3.08
CA LEU A 691 15.29 24.66 -4.40
C LEU A 691 14.79 25.64 -5.46
N SER A 692 13.51 26.03 -5.43
CA SER A 692 12.94 27.01 -6.37
C SER A 692 13.58 28.39 -6.18
N ALA A 693 13.79 28.83 -4.94
CA ALA A 693 14.49 30.07 -4.64
C ALA A 693 15.96 30.03 -5.12
N LYS A 694 16.63 28.89 -4.97
CA LYS A 694 18.00 28.67 -5.48
C LYS A 694 18.05 28.69 -7.00
N TRP A 695 17.08 28.07 -7.67
CA TRP A 695 16.99 28.04 -9.13
C TRP A 695 16.62 29.41 -9.71
N ALA A 696 15.78 30.20 -9.04
CA ALA A 696 15.44 31.56 -9.45
C ALA A 696 16.66 32.51 -9.47
N GLN A 697 17.70 32.24 -8.65
CA GLN A 697 18.95 33.01 -8.66
C GLN A 697 19.89 32.62 -9.81
N ASN A 698 19.73 31.42 -10.39
CA ASN A 698 20.50 30.93 -11.52
C ASN A 698 19.69 29.89 -12.31
N THR A 699 18.86 30.37 -13.24
CA THR A 699 17.91 29.54 -14.00
C THR A 699 18.58 28.59 -15.00
N GLY A 700 19.90 28.71 -15.22
CA GLY A 700 20.71 27.77 -16.00
C GLY A 700 21.25 26.56 -15.21
N ALA A 701 20.98 26.48 -13.91
CA ALA A 701 21.43 25.36 -13.06
C ALA A 701 20.53 24.12 -13.23
N ASN A 702 20.74 23.37 -14.33
CA ASN A 702 19.93 22.19 -14.68
C ASN A 702 19.90 21.09 -13.59
N ASP A 703 20.95 20.97 -12.77
CA ASP A 703 20.97 20.00 -11.67
C ASP A 703 19.95 20.34 -10.58
N VAL A 704 19.80 21.63 -10.24
CA VAL A 704 18.77 22.09 -9.29
C VAL A 704 17.36 21.89 -9.87
N LEU A 705 17.22 22.10 -11.19
CA LEU A 705 15.96 21.90 -11.88
C LEU A 705 15.54 20.42 -11.94
N ARG A 706 16.50 19.50 -12.08
CA ARG A 706 16.27 18.04 -11.99
C ARG A 706 15.78 17.63 -10.60
N ASP A 707 16.33 18.23 -9.54
CA ASP A 707 15.89 17.98 -8.17
C ASP A 707 14.45 18.49 -7.96
N ILE A 708 14.13 19.70 -8.42
CA ILE A 708 12.76 20.25 -8.40
C ILE A 708 11.79 19.32 -9.15
N ARG A 709 12.15 18.89 -10.37
CA ARG A 709 11.35 17.95 -11.17
C ARG A 709 11.15 16.61 -10.46
N ARG A 710 12.16 16.09 -9.75
CA ARG A 710 12.03 14.87 -8.93
C ARG A 710 11.01 15.02 -7.81
N HIS A 711 10.97 16.16 -7.12
CA HIS A 711 9.96 16.40 -6.09
C HIS A 711 8.54 16.49 -6.65
N PHE A 712 8.34 17.09 -7.83
CA PHE A 712 7.03 17.07 -8.52
C PHE A 712 6.64 15.68 -9.02
N HIS A 713 7.61 14.84 -9.40
CA HIS A 713 7.38 13.43 -9.70
C HIS A 713 6.90 12.64 -8.47
N THR A 714 7.51 12.89 -7.30
CA THR A 714 7.06 12.34 -6.02
C THR A 714 5.64 12.80 -5.69
N PHE A 715 5.30 14.09 -5.90
CA PHE A 715 3.93 14.58 -5.70
C PHE A 715 2.89 13.92 -6.61
N LYS A 716 3.25 13.66 -7.88
CA LYS A 716 2.41 12.87 -8.79
C LYS A 716 2.14 11.47 -8.25
N GLY A 717 3.17 10.79 -7.74
CA GLY A 717 3.08 9.44 -7.18
C GLY A 717 2.28 9.41 -5.88
N ASN A 718 2.70 10.20 -4.90
CA ASN A 718 2.10 10.27 -3.56
C ASN A 718 0.64 10.72 -3.64
N GLY A 719 0.33 11.75 -4.45
CA GLY A 719 -1.03 12.25 -4.62
C GLY A 719 -1.99 11.19 -5.17
N ARG A 720 -1.57 10.41 -6.18
CA ARG A 720 -2.38 9.32 -6.72
C ARG A 720 -2.50 8.13 -5.77
N ALA A 721 -1.45 7.84 -5.01
CA ALA A 721 -1.42 6.74 -4.05
C ALA A 721 -2.42 6.93 -2.90
N VAL A 722 -2.61 8.17 -2.44
CA VAL A 722 -3.50 8.48 -1.30
C VAL A 722 -4.86 9.04 -1.71
N GLY A 723 -5.12 9.23 -3.00
CA GLY A 723 -6.40 9.78 -3.50
C GLY A 723 -6.46 11.30 -3.66
N ALA A 724 -5.37 12.03 -3.36
CA ALA A 724 -5.19 13.45 -3.67
C ALA A 724 -4.90 13.68 -5.17
N ASN A 725 -5.85 13.30 -6.02
CA ASN A 725 -5.73 13.33 -7.48
C ASN A 725 -5.48 14.74 -8.04
N ILE A 726 -6.01 15.80 -7.41
CA ILE A 726 -5.79 17.20 -7.79
C ILE A 726 -4.33 17.59 -7.55
N LEU A 727 -3.74 17.22 -6.41
CA LEU A 727 -2.31 17.42 -6.16
C LEU A 727 -1.46 16.58 -7.12
N GLY A 728 -1.87 15.33 -7.36
CA GLY A 728 -1.17 14.43 -8.28
C GLY A 728 -1.17 14.94 -9.72
N GLU A 729 -2.26 15.60 -10.15
CA GLU A 729 -2.36 16.21 -11.46
C GLU A 729 -1.55 17.50 -11.56
N LEU A 730 -1.56 18.36 -10.53
CA LEU A 730 -0.68 19.54 -10.46
C LEU A 730 0.80 19.13 -10.50
N GLY A 731 1.17 18.10 -9.73
CA GLY A 731 2.52 17.55 -9.72
C GLY A 731 2.93 17.01 -11.09
N TRP A 732 2.02 16.31 -11.78
CA TRP A 732 2.25 15.87 -13.15
C TRP A 732 2.40 17.04 -14.14
N ALA A 733 1.56 18.07 -14.05
CA ALA A 733 1.61 19.23 -14.94
C ALA A 733 2.89 20.05 -14.77
N ALA A 734 3.31 20.26 -13.52
CA ALA A 734 4.57 20.93 -13.21
C ALA A 734 5.77 20.09 -13.66
N GLN A 735 5.73 18.77 -13.46
CA GLN A 735 6.77 17.86 -13.94
C GLN A 735 6.89 17.93 -15.47
N ASP A 736 5.78 17.85 -16.21
CA ASP A 736 5.74 17.93 -17.68
C ASP A 736 6.31 19.26 -18.20
N MET A 737 5.99 20.37 -17.52
CA MET A 737 6.56 21.68 -17.84
C MET A 737 8.07 21.73 -17.62
N LEU A 738 8.57 21.18 -16.51
CA LEU A 738 9.99 21.20 -16.18
C LEU A 738 10.82 20.23 -17.03
N ASP A 739 10.22 19.11 -17.44
CA ASP A 739 10.81 18.17 -18.39
C ASP A 739 11.12 18.91 -19.70
N ARG A 740 10.20 19.73 -20.22
CA ARG A 740 10.43 20.59 -21.40
C ARG A 740 11.52 21.65 -21.23
N VAL A 741 11.73 22.15 -20.00
CA VAL A 741 12.80 23.11 -19.73
C VAL A 741 14.16 22.39 -19.67
N LEU A 742 14.20 21.19 -19.12
CA LEU A 742 15.40 20.33 -19.05
C LEU A 742 15.80 19.79 -20.43
N ASP A 743 14.82 19.50 -21.27
CA ASP A 743 15.00 18.97 -22.63
C ASP A 743 15.34 20.09 -23.65
N GLY A 744 15.11 21.36 -23.26
CA GLY A 744 15.50 22.55 -24.02
C GLY A 744 14.39 23.14 -24.92
N ASP A 745 13.17 22.63 -24.80
CA ASP A 745 11.99 23.01 -25.59
C ASP A 745 11.34 24.29 -25.09
N GLN A 746 11.58 24.61 -23.82
CA GLN A 746 11.14 25.83 -23.16
C GLN A 746 12.36 26.52 -22.55
N PRO A 747 12.72 27.76 -22.95
CA PRO A 747 13.83 28.45 -22.32
C PRO A 747 13.50 28.71 -20.84
N PRO A 748 14.48 28.55 -19.92
CA PRO A 748 14.31 28.84 -18.50
C PRO A 748 14.25 30.36 -18.26
N ASN A 749 13.19 30.97 -18.79
CA ASN A 749 12.92 32.40 -18.78
C ASN A 749 12.15 32.81 -17.51
N ASP A 750 12.04 34.11 -17.28
CA ASP A 750 11.36 34.67 -16.10
C ASP A 750 9.88 34.25 -16.00
N LYS A 751 9.25 33.76 -17.07
CA LYS A 751 7.87 33.27 -17.04
C LYS A 751 7.79 31.87 -16.42
N VAL A 752 8.68 30.97 -16.82
CA VAL A 752 8.81 29.65 -16.20
C VAL A 752 9.20 29.80 -14.74
N GLY A 753 10.19 30.67 -14.45
CA GLY A 753 10.59 30.98 -13.07
C GLY A 753 9.43 31.48 -12.21
N ARG A 754 8.61 32.40 -12.74
CA ARG A 754 7.41 32.90 -12.05
C ARG A 754 6.37 31.80 -11.83
N LEU A 755 6.05 31.01 -12.85
CA LEU A 755 5.04 29.96 -12.73
C LEU A 755 5.47 28.84 -11.77
N VAL A 756 6.74 28.44 -11.77
CA VAL A 756 7.30 27.51 -10.76
C VAL A 756 7.13 28.08 -9.36
N ASN A 757 7.42 29.36 -9.15
CA ASN A 757 7.24 30.01 -7.85
C ASN A 757 5.77 30.12 -7.46
N GLU A 758 4.86 30.39 -8.39
CA GLU A 758 3.41 30.45 -8.14
C GLU A 758 2.86 29.08 -7.75
N VAL A 759 3.27 28.01 -8.45
CA VAL A 759 2.92 26.63 -8.09
C VAL A 759 3.47 26.27 -6.71
N VAL A 760 4.76 26.51 -6.46
CA VAL A 760 5.39 26.19 -5.17
C VAL A 760 4.78 27.00 -4.02
N SER A 761 4.37 28.24 -4.26
CA SER A 761 3.70 29.08 -3.26
C SER A 761 2.25 28.63 -2.99
N ALA A 762 1.60 27.96 -3.94
CA ALA A 762 0.27 27.39 -3.77
C ALA A 762 0.28 26.03 -3.06
N LEU A 763 1.40 25.29 -3.11
CA LEU A 763 1.50 23.96 -2.49
C LEU A 763 1.24 23.95 -0.97
N PRO A 764 1.74 24.88 -0.13
CA PRO A 764 1.43 24.88 1.30
C PRO A 764 -0.08 24.93 1.57
N ALA A 765 -0.80 25.82 0.88
CA ALA A 765 -2.25 25.96 1.06
C ALA A 765 -3.01 24.74 0.51
N LEU A 766 -2.58 24.20 -0.63
CA LEU A 766 -3.15 22.97 -1.20
C LEU A 766 -2.93 21.76 -0.29
N VAL A 767 -1.72 21.56 0.23
CA VAL A 767 -1.40 20.47 1.16
C VAL A 767 -2.20 20.62 2.45
N LEU A 768 -2.29 21.83 3.01
CA LEU A 768 -3.10 22.10 4.20
C LEU A 768 -4.60 21.93 3.95
N SER A 769 -5.09 22.13 2.72
CA SER A 769 -6.50 21.93 2.39
C SER A 769 -6.95 20.48 2.56
N TYR A 770 -6.04 19.52 2.40
CA TYR A 770 -6.30 18.11 2.69
C TYR A 770 -6.40 17.81 4.20
N ARG A 771 -6.07 18.77 5.08
CA ARG A 771 -6.22 18.66 6.54
C ARG A 771 -7.66 18.91 7.01
N ASN A 772 -8.44 19.71 6.27
CA ASN A 772 -9.77 20.19 6.67
C ASN A 772 -10.86 19.75 5.65
N ALA A 773 -12.13 19.73 6.08
CA ALA A 773 -13.27 19.31 5.22
C ALA A 773 -13.69 20.34 4.13
N GLU A 774 -13.00 21.48 4.03
CA GLU A 774 -13.33 22.55 3.08
C GLU A 774 -12.76 22.29 1.67
N GLY A 775 -11.82 21.36 1.51
CA GLY A 775 -11.20 21.00 0.23
C GLY A 775 -10.30 22.10 -0.34
N PRO A 776 -9.51 21.81 -1.39
CA PRO A 776 -8.69 22.81 -2.05
C PRO A 776 -9.54 23.86 -2.78
N ASP A 777 -8.97 25.05 -3.01
CA ASP A 777 -9.49 25.98 -4.02
C ASP A 777 -9.27 25.35 -5.41
N VAL A 778 -10.22 24.50 -5.79
CA VAL A 778 -10.17 23.71 -7.02
C VAL A 778 -10.02 24.61 -8.23
N GLU A 779 -10.64 25.79 -8.23
CA GLU A 779 -10.60 26.71 -9.37
C GLU A 779 -9.20 27.35 -9.52
N TYR A 780 -8.60 27.80 -8.42
CA TYR A 780 -7.24 28.35 -8.42
C TYR A 780 -6.17 27.29 -8.76
N ILE A 781 -6.24 26.11 -8.14
CA ILE A 781 -5.28 25.02 -8.43
C ILE A 781 -5.45 24.52 -9.85
N ARG A 782 -6.68 24.47 -10.37
CA ARG A 782 -6.94 24.12 -11.76
C ARG A 782 -6.37 25.17 -12.71
N LYS A 783 -6.47 26.46 -12.38
CA LYS A 783 -5.85 27.53 -13.15
C LYS A 783 -4.34 27.33 -13.23
N LEU A 784 -3.66 27.09 -12.10
CA LEU A 784 -2.22 26.82 -12.06
C LEU A 784 -1.84 25.56 -12.84
N THR A 785 -2.62 24.49 -12.71
CA THR A 785 -2.38 23.24 -13.44
C THR A 785 -2.54 23.46 -14.95
N ASN A 786 -3.54 24.24 -15.36
CA ASN A 786 -3.73 24.63 -16.77
C ASN A 786 -2.66 25.60 -17.24
N ASP A 787 -2.14 26.48 -16.38
CA ASP A 787 -1.01 27.37 -16.67
C ASP A 787 0.27 26.56 -16.89
N CYS A 788 0.54 25.53 -16.07
CA CYS A 788 1.63 24.59 -16.31
C CYS A 788 1.46 23.88 -17.65
N PHE A 789 0.30 23.31 -17.94
CA PHE A 789 0.06 22.68 -19.25
C PHE A 789 0.17 23.69 -20.40
N ARG A 790 -0.32 24.93 -20.24
CA ARG A 790 -0.22 25.97 -21.26
C ARG A 790 1.23 26.40 -21.48
N MET A 791 1.99 26.64 -20.42
CA MET A 791 3.42 27.00 -20.46
C MET A 791 4.22 25.88 -21.12
N ALA A 792 3.88 24.64 -20.79
CA ALA A 792 4.47 23.46 -21.38
C ALA A 792 4.06 23.32 -22.87
N ARG A 793 2.86 23.76 -23.28
CA ARG A 793 2.38 23.74 -24.68
C ARG A 793 2.85 24.92 -25.55
N SER A 794 3.17 26.08 -24.97
CA SER A 794 3.23 27.36 -25.70
C SER A 794 4.61 27.93 -26.07
N GLY A 795 5.73 27.30 -25.67
CA GLY A 795 7.06 27.82 -26.05
C GLY A 795 7.37 29.23 -25.49
N GLY A 796 6.61 29.72 -24.48
CA GLY A 796 6.86 30.98 -23.79
C GLY A 796 6.25 32.27 -24.37
N LYS A 797 5.30 32.21 -25.32
CA LYS A 797 4.51 33.40 -25.72
C LYS A 797 3.17 33.51 -24.96
N ASP A 798 2.90 34.71 -24.42
CA ASP A 798 1.70 35.10 -23.66
C ASP A 798 0.47 35.25 -24.57
N LEU A 799 -0.70 34.89 -24.05
CA LEU A 799 -2.01 35.43 -24.47
C LEU A 799 -2.79 35.91 -23.24
N SER A 800 -2.19 36.83 -22.49
CA SER A 800 -2.90 37.53 -21.40
C SER A 800 -3.64 38.79 -21.87
N ASP A 801 -3.76 39.06 -23.17
CA ASP A 801 -4.28 40.35 -23.68
C ASP A 801 -5.69 40.33 -24.31
N ASP A 802 -6.35 39.18 -24.45
CA ASP A 802 -7.75 39.17 -24.93
C ASP A 802 -8.70 38.42 -23.99
N LEU A 803 -9.12 39.12 -22.93
CA LEU A 803 -10.43 38.95 -22.30
C LEU A 803 -10.83 40.31 -21.67
N PRO A 804 -12.07 40.78 -21.88
CA PRO A 804 -12.48 42.12 -21.48
C PRO A 804 -12.50 42.28 -19.96
N LEU A 805 -11.89 43.37 -19.49
CA LEU A 805 -11.93 43.86 -18.12
C LEU A 805 -13.38 44.02 -17.64
N VAL A 806 -13.80 43.18 -16.69
CA VAL A 806 -14.96 43.48 -15.84
C VAL A 806 -14.56 44.64 -14.94
N LYS A 807 -15.05 45.83 -15.26
CA LYS A 807 -14.84 47.05 -14.47
C LYS A 807 -15.41 46.88 -13.06
N GLU A 808 -14.58 47.12 -12.06
CA GLU A 808 -15.01 47.56 -10.73
C GLU A 808 -15.86 48.82 -10.86
N VAL A 809 -17.04 48.81 -10.24
CA VAL A 809 -17.81 50.02 -9.94
C VAL A 809 -17.70 50.24 -8.43
N ILE A 810 -16.77 51.12 -8.01
CA ILE A 810 -16.83 51.75 -6.70
C ILE A 810 -16.62 53.27 -6.85
N SER A 811 -17.47 54.01 -6.13
CA SER A 811 -17.52 55.46 -5.87
C SER A 811 -18.21 56.31 -6.95
N SER A 812 -19.03 57.33 -6.65
CA SER A 812 -19.14 58.22 -5.48
C SER A 812 -20.54 58.90 -5.47
N SER A 813 -21.24 59.00 -4.33
CA SER A 813 -21.37 60.17 -3.42
C SER A 813 -22.63 61.05 -3.62
N VAL A 814 -23.44 61.19 -2.53
CA VAL A 814 -24.20 62.40 -2.07
C VAL A 814 -25.48 62.73 -2.89
N ASP A 815 -26.69 63.02 -2.38
CA ASP A 815 -27.16 63.58 -1.10
C ASP A 815 -28.69 63.32 -0.88
N MET A 816 -29.12 63.54 0.37
CA MET A 816 -30.43 64.03 0.87
C MET A 816 -31.76 63.27 0.69
N ALA A 817 -32.31 62.92 1.87
CA ALA A 817 -33.70 63.09 2.32
C ALA A 817 -34.85 62.36 1.57
N ASP A 818 -35.48 61.39 2.24
CA ASP A 818 -36.80 61.68 2.83
C ASP A 818 -37.17 60.70 3.96
N ARG A 819 -37.92 61.23 4.92
CA ARG A 819 -38.52 60.54 6.06
C ARG A 819 -39.71 59.71 5.57
N THR A 820 -39.91 58.52 6.11
CA THR A 820 -41.21 58.20 6.74
C THR A 820 -41.16 56.95 7.62
N VAL A 821 -41.60 57.17 8.85
CA VAL A 821 -42.04 56.21 9.85
C VAL A 821 -43.34 55.53 9.38
N VAL A 822 -43.58 54.29 9.84
CA VAL A 822 -44.88 53.67 10.26
C VAL A 822 -44.61 52.14 10.28
N SER A 823 -44.26 51.53 11.41
CA SER A 823 -45.18 50.80 12.33
C SER A 823 -46.31 50.08 11.57
N GLU A 824 -46.57 48.79 11.73
CA GLU A 824 -47.18 48.21 12.92
C GLU A 824 -47.66 46.78 12.52
N THR A 825 -47.57 45.83 13.46
CA THR A 825 -48.55 44.74 13.76
C THR A 825 -48.89 43.68 12.68
N LEU A 826 -49.18 42.40 12.96
CA LEU A 826 -49.67 41.62 14.11
C LEU A 826 -49.22 40.15 13.88
N ALA A 827 -48.66 39.45 14.88
CA ALA A 827 -49.30 38.49 15.80
C ALA A 827 -49.59 37.10 15.16
N HIS A 828 -49.28 35.97 15.79
CA HIS A 828 -49.19 35.63 17.22
C HIS A 828 -48.13 34.57 17.50
#